data_AF-D2VK55-F1
#
_entry.id   AF-D2VK55-F1
#
_cell.length_a   1.000
_cell.length_b   1.000
_cell.length_c   1.000
_cell.angle_alpha   90.00
_cell.angle_beta   90.00
_cell.angle_gamma   90.00
#
_symmetry.space_group_name_H-M   'P 1'
#
loop_
_entity.id
_entity.type
_entity.pdbx_description
1 polymer ?
#
loop_
_entity_poly.entity_id
_entity_poly.type
_entity_poly.pdbx_seq_one_letter_code
_entity_poly.pdbx_strand_id
1 'polypeptide(L)'
;MAVNTIGEIFISDTANHRILKVLTNGTVEVIGGNGISGFSGDGELAINAKLNRPTKIVVDSAGRVVFCDNSNNRIRMISNNGTISTIAGSGTGFVLGDGGLATNAILNMPTGLTINSIGEILIADTSNFKIRKIDLNGIITTIAGSGNQGFEGDGGLATSAPLNFPADVSVHPTTNEVFIADSNNHCVRKILTNGTIFTVAGICGAQGQSSDGGLAINSRLNYPIGVAISSTGDIFIAERDNSKVRKVSSSTGIISTFAGNGVFGFMGDGKAAVNASIYNPYNVAFNSAGEAFISDYGSGKIRKVSLNGIITTVVGEYLQSQDGKLATDVVLNTPKGVAISPSGEVYFADSDKYAIRKITLSGTIITIAGSGLYGFAGDNGYSSQLSNSYDIFINSLGEAFIADTYNHRIRKIDVNGIIMTIAGIVTSGFSGDGGLATKAELFEPYGVVTSSSGDVFIADTSNCRIRKVSSSTGIITTVAGGTCGFGDNVLAVDAQLNTPYGISVNSKGELFIADTNNHRIRKVSSSGFISTIAGNGVGGFSGDGGLATNANLFKPSKVVVNSIGEIFIADSSTNRIRKILTNGTIITIAGNGNSGFNGDEADATNSQLGSPYGIALSSTGEIYISDQGNNRIRKLVPYCVNQGTLVNGSCFYTDYNNNSTKDNSNVSNNNQILAVVLPSVLVPVFCIVAGIVVVLLICCVIFSKRTRKEKSTEKVESVPRDLEMAIESQTLQTMESVKSEPTDFPSEQSLYFQSMVSSQYKSVASESSSNNAASKYNILEKIGSGAFGSVFRVEVKKTGDIKAVKALKYVDHDDLNNIMKEGIQLLKMDHPNIVKVNDMFVDSSQLVFIEMEFYAYGDLSTLIQDTNTIHSEILLRKILEQSCQALQYIHENLKIVHRDIKPSNIFLKSIDLANDDIHIVLADFGLAKDTQGSMAKSFAGTPLYMPLELSLGVNYTFNADVYSLGVTMYQLMTKDVQTSISYLYMNKNSIETKQILRSKMEAPNTYSDQLIDVVLNMIEKDMEKRPSEVDVLNQMK
;
A
#
# COMPACT_ATOMS: atom_id res chain seq x y z
N MET A 1 -14.72 18.82 6.07
CA MET A 1 -14.66 18.39 4.66
C MET A 1 -14.97 19.59 3.77
N ALA A 2 -14.36 19.66 2.60
CA ALA A 2 -14.71 20.58 1.52
C ALA A 2 -14.74 19.83 0.17
N VAL A 3 -15.26 20.48 -0.87
CA VAL A 3 -15.24 19.98 -2.25
C VAL A 3 -14.83 21.16 -3.14
N ASN A 4 -13.93 20.94 -4.11
CA ASN A 4 -13.53 22.00 -5.05
C ASN A 4 -14.40 22.03 -6.31
N THR A 5 -14.15 23.00 -7.19
CA THR A 5 -14.96 23.26 -8.41
C THR A 5 -15.00 22.08 -9.40
N ILE A 6 -13.98 21.23 -9.40
CA ILE A 6 -13.87 20.03 -10.25
C ILE A 6 -14.34 18.74 -9.54
N GLY A 7 -14.79 18.81 -8.29
CA GLY A 7 -15.40 17.69 -7.57
C GLY A 7 -14.46 16.85 -6.70
N GLU A 8 -13.20 17.25 -6.53
CA GLU A 8 -12.29 16.59 -5.58
C GLU A 8 -12.69 16.94 -4.13
N ILE A 9 -12.65 15.94 -3.23
CA ILE A 9 -13.13 16.05 -1.85
C ILE A 9 -11.93 16.15 -0.89
N PHE A 10 -11.93 17.15 -0.01
CA PHE A 10 -10.86 17.41 0.94
C PHE A 10 -11.35 17.09 2.36
N ILE A 11 -10.66 16.18 3.05
CA ILE A 11 -11.12 15.59 4.32
C ILE A 11 -10.05 15.82 5.39
N SER A 12 -10.44 16.40 6.53
CA SER A 12 -9.60 16.37 7.72
C SER A 12 -9.77 15.03 8.43
N ASP A 13 -8.74 14.20 8.43
CA ASP A 13 -8.67 13.03 9.27
C ASP A 13 -8.24 13.49 10.67
N THR A 14 -9.24 13.88 11.47
CA THR A 14 -9.05 14.40 12.83
C THR A 14 -8.31 13.39 13.72
N ALA A 15 -8.61 12.09 13.56
CA ALA A 15 -8.07 11.04 14.39
C ALA A 15 -6.60 10.74 14.06
N ASN A 16 -6.27 10.57 12.77
CA ASN A 16 -4.91 10.29 12.31
C ASN A 16 -4.08 11.54 11.98
N HIS A 17 -4.51 12.70 12.50
CA HIS A 17 -3.83 14.01 12.46
C HIS A 17 -3.39 14.44 11.06
N ARG A 18 -4.32 14.34 10.09
CA ARG A 18 -4.01 14.46 8.66
C ARG A 18 -5.07 15.22 7.87
N ILE A 19 -4.65 15.71 6.71
CA ILE A 19 -5.49 16.22 5.64
C ILE A 19 -5.35 15.26 4.46
N LEU A 20 -6.48 14.72 4.03
CA LEU A 20 -6.62 13.85 2.87
C LEU A 20 -7.29 14.60 1.73
N LYS A 21 -6.95 14.22 0.51
CA LYS A 21 -7.63 14.62 -0.72
C LYS A 21 -8.16 13.37 -1.40
N VAL A 22 -9.36 13.44 -1.97
CA VAL A 22 -9.99 12.37 -2.71
C VAL A 22 -10.25 12.87 -4.11
N LEU A 23 -9.61 12.23 -5.09
CA LEU A 23 -9.75 12.54 -6.50
C LEU A 23 -11.14 12.09 -7.01
N THR A 24 -11.56 12.61 -8.16
CA THR A 24 -12.88 12.31 -8.74
C THR A 24 -13.07 10.85 -9.17
N ASN A 25 -11.99 10.08 -9.30
CA ASN A 25 -11.98 8.62 -9.51
C ASN A 25 -12.01 7.80 -8.21
N GLY A 26 -12.07 8.44 -7.03
CA GLY A 26 -12.06 7.79 -5.71
C GLY A 26 -10.68 7.54 -5.09
N THR A 27 -9.57 7.85 -5.78
CA THR A 27 -8.21 7.72 -5.20
C THR A 27 -8.04 8.66 -4.00
N VAL A 28 -7.50 8.16 -2.89
CA VAL A 28 -7.24 8.95 -1.66
C VAL A 28 -5.74 9.23 -1.50
N GLU A 29 -5.40 10.50 -1.37
CA GLU A 29 -4.04 11.04 -1.18
C GLU A 29 -3.90 11.65 0.22
N VAL A 30 -2.75 11.51 0.88
CA VAL A 30 -2.40 12.37 2.04
C VAL A 30 -1.74 13.63 1.51
N ILE A 31 -2.35 14.80 1.74
CA ILE A 31 -1.82 16.09 1.28
C ILE A 31 -1.23 16.96 2.41
N GLY A 32 -1.49 16.60 3.67
CA GLY A 32 -0.90 17.31 4.81
C GLY A 32 -0.95 16.50 6.11
N GLY A 33 0.06 16.64 6.96
CA GLY A 33 0.22 15.90 8.20
C GLY A 33 0.94 14.56 8.02
N ASN A 34 1.99 14.33 8.81
CA ASN A 34 2.67 13.02 8.90
C ASN A 34 1.91 11.99 9.76
N GLY A 35 0.94 12.46 10.57
CA GLY A 35 0.14 11.67 11.50
C GLY A 35 0.60 11.71 12.95
N ILE A 36 1.63 12.50 13.28
CA ILE A 36 2.13 12.73 14.64
C ILE A 36 1.57 14.05 15.16
N SER A 37 1.10 14.07 16.43
CA SER A 37 0.59 15.27 17.08
C SER A 37 1.69 16.32 17.32
N GLY A 38 1.36 17.59 17.09
CA GLY A 38 2.26 18.74 17.21
C GLY A 38 1.97 19.80 16.14
N PHE A 39 2.74 20.88 16.07
CA PHE A 39 2.49 22.05 15.19
C PHE A 39 3.67 22.47 14.29
N SER A 40 4.65 21.59 14.07
CA SER A 40 5.85 21.90 13.26
C SER A 40 5.59 21.84 11.75
N GLY A 41 6.52 22.38 10.95
CA GLY A 41 6.59 22.22 9.49
C GLY A 41 6.19 23.42 8.64
N ASP A 42 5.94 24.60 9.23
CA ASP A 42 5.66 25.80 8.42
C ASP A 42 6.87 26.17 7.55
N GLY A 43 6.64 26.38 6.25
CA GLY A 43 7.67 26.55 5.22
C GLY A 43 8.03 25.25 4.48
N GLU A 44 7.74 24.10 5.06
CA GLU A 44 8.08 22.77 4.52
C GLU A 44 6.90 22.13 3.75
N LEU A 45 7.16 20.98 3.12
CA LEU A 45 6.11 20.12 2.56
C LEU A 45 5.10 19.70 3.62
N ALA A 46 3.82 19.96 3.37
CA ALA A 46 2.71 19.76 4.29
C ALA A 46 2.59 18.31 4.79
N ILE A 47 2.93 17.31 3.96
CA ILE A 47 2.93 15.89 4.34
C ILE A 47 3.93 15.57 5.46
N ASN A 48 4.99 16.37 5.64
CA ASN A 48 5.98 16.21 6.71
C ASN A 48 5.59 16.96 7.99
N ALA A 49 4.60 17.85 7.91
CA ALA A 49 4.18 18.69 9.03
C ALA A 49 3.54 17.89 10.15
N LYS A 50 3.61 18.40 11.38
CA LYS A 50 2.80 17.91 12.50
C LYS A 50 1.54 18.76 12.59
N LEU A 51 0.41 18.09 12.76
CA LEU A 51 -0.93 18.65 12.98
C LEU A 51 -1.50 18.04 14.26
N ASN A 52 -2.50 18.66 14.88
CA ASN A 52 -3.15 18.12 16.07
C ASN A 52 -4.67 18.23 15.96
N ARG A 53 -5.29 17.10 15.61
CA ARG A 53 -6.75 16.95 15.43
C ARG A 53 -7.36 17.98 14.47
N PRO A 54 -6.96 18.03 13.18
CA PRO A 54 -7.54 18.99 12.23
C PRO A 54 -9.06 18.78 12.04
N THR A 55 -9.82 19.87 11.90
CA THR A 55 -11.31 19.88 11.90
C THR A 55 -11.91 20.46 10.63
N LYS A 56 -12.49 21.67 10.62
CA LYS A 56 -13.03 22.26 9.38
C LYS A 56 -11.88 22.58 8.41
N ILE A 57 -12.17 22.41 7.15
CA ILE A 57 -11.27 22.56 6.00
C ILE A 57 -12.09 23.19 4.87
N VAL A 58 -11.47 24.07 4.10
CA VAL A 58 -12.00 24.76 2.93
C VAL A 58 -10.91 24.87 1.86
N VAL A 59 -11.33 25.05 0.61
CA VAL A 59 -10.43 25.26 -0.53
C VAL A 59 -10.85 26.56 -1.21
N ASP A 60 -9.89 27.42 -1.52
CA ASP A 60 -10.16 28.70 -2.20
C ASP A 60 -10.17 28.57 -3.73
N SER A 61 -10.49 29.66 -4.41
CA SER A 61 -10.53 29.74 -5.88
C SER A 61 -9.17 29.56 -6.56
N ALA A 62 -8.06 29.68 -5.82
CA ALA A 62 -6.72 29.38 -6.31
C ALA A 62 -6.33 27.91 -6.11
N GLY A 63 -7.11 27.12 -5.34
CA GLY A 63 -6.82 25.73 -5.00
C GLY A 63 -6.05 25.54 -3.69
N ARG A 64 -5.82 26.61 -2.91
CA ARG A 64 -5.14 26.53 -1.62
C ARG A 64 -6.07 25.95 -0.56
N VAL A 65 -5.54 25.06 0.28
CA VAL A 65 -6.32 24.30 1.26
C VAL A 65 -6.12 24.91 2.65
N VAL A 66 -7.14 25.56 3.19
CA VAL A 66 -7.11 26.19 4.54
C VAL A 66 -7.86 25.31 5.52
N PHE A 67 -7.33 25.08 6.72
CA PHE A 67 -7.96 24.24 7.74
C PHE A 67 -7.67 24.68 9.18
N CYS A 68 -8.60 24.34 10.08
CA CYS A 68 -8.43 24.46 11.52
C CYS A 68 -7.55 23.34 12.06
N ASP A 69 -6.39 23.71 12.61
CA ASP A 69 -5.47 22.82 13.31
C ASP A 69 -5.79 22.90 14.82
N ASN A 70 -6.97 22.31 15.14
CA ASN A 70 -7.78 22.62 16.31
C ASN A 70 -7.02 22.60 17.63
N SER A 71 -6.37 21.46 17.94
CA SER A 71 -5.72 21.25 19.24
C SER A 71 -4.30 21.85 19.30
N ASN A 72 -3.89 22.57 18.25
CA ASN A 72 -2.73 23.47 18.23
C ASN A 72 -3.13 24.95 18.32
N ASN A 73 -4.43 25.27 18.40
CA ASN A 73 -4.96 26.64 18.43
C ASN A 73 -4.55 27.48 17.20
N ARG A 74 -4.54 26.86 16.01
CA ARG A 74 -4.06 27.46 14.75
C ARG A 74 -5.04 27.28 13.58
N ILE A 75 -4.93 28.18 12.60
CA ILE A 75 -5.40 27.96 11.23
C ILE A 75 -4.16 27.80 10.35
N ARG A 76 -4.10 26.71 9.59
CA ARG A 76 -3.01 26.38 8.66
C ARG A 76 -3.51 26.47 7.23
N MET A 77 -2.60 26.72 6.29
CA MET A 77 -2.85 26.73 4.85
C MET A 77 -1.83 25.85 4.15
N ILE A 78 -2.27 25.05 3.18
CA ILE A 78 -1.41 24.34 2.22
C ILE A 78 -1.55 25.05 0.87
N SER A 79 -0.43 25.48 0.29
CA SER A 79 -0.37 26.09 -1.05
C SER A 79 -0.25 25.04 -2.15
N ASN A 80 -0.49 25.44 -3.40
CA ASN A 80 -0.63 24.54 -4.56
C ASN A 80 0.62 23.68 -4.86
N ASN A 81 1.79 24.09 -4.36
CA ASN A 81 3.06 23.35 -4.45
C ASN A 81 3.27 22.36 -3.29
N GLY A 82 2.29 22.21 -2.39
CA GLY A 82 2.35 21.35 -1.22
C GLY A 82 3.01 21.96 0.03
N THR A 83 3.44 23.23 0.03
CA THR A 83 4.01 23.88 1.23
C THR A 83 2.93 24.24 2.25
N ILE A 84 3.18 24.04 3.55
CA ILE A 84 2.27 24.48 4.64
C ILE A 84 2.74 25.77 5.32
N SER A 85 1.80 26.56 5.85
CA SER A 85 2.08 27.67 6.77
C SER A 85 0.97 27.86 7.81
N THR A 86 1.29 28.45 8.96
CA THR A 86 0.29 29.00 9.90
C THR A 86 -0.11 30.39 9.43
N ILE A 87 -1.40 30.59 9.17
CA ILE A 87 -1.96 31.89 8.76
C ILE A 87 -2.65 32.61 9.92
N ALA A 88 -3.04 31.89 10.97
CA ALA A 88 -3.54 32.49 12.20
C ALA A 88 -3.31 31.61 13.43
N GLY A 89 -3.21 32.24 14.60
CA GLY A 89 -2.95 31.57 15.87
C GLY A 89 -1.46 31.47 16.19
N SER A 90 -1.04 32.04 17.31
CA SER A 90 0.36 31.94 17.79
C SER A 90 0.71 30.52 18.28
N GLY A 91 -0.28 29.77 18.78
CA GLY A 91 -0.09 28.56 19.59
C GLY A 91 0.36 28.83 21.04
N THR A 92 0.56 30.08 21.45
CA THR A 92 0.98 30.49 22.81
C THR A 92 0.25 31.76 23.27
N GLY A 93 -0.43 31.68 24.42
CA GLY A 93 -1.54 32.59 24.74
C GLY A 93 -1.22 33.80 25.63
N PHE A 94 -0.59 34.86 25.10
CA PHE A 94 -0.35 36.11 25.88
C PHE A 94 -0.53 37.46 25.15
N VAL A 95 -1.07 37.52 23.92
CA VAL A 95 -1.35 38.79 23.22
C VAL A 95 -2.82 38.87 22.77
N LEU A 96 -3.54 39.91 23.19
CA LEU A 96 -4.87 40.24 22.67
C LEU A 96 -4.74 40.76 21.24
N GLY A 97 -5.15 39.96 20.26
CA GLY A 97 -4.77 40.15 18.85
C GLY A 97 -5.77 40.85 17.92
N ASP A 98 -6.94 41.32 18.40
CA ASP A 98 -7.89 42.03 17.53
C ASP A 98 -7.31 43.38 17.05
N GLY A 99 -7.35 43.62 15.75
CA GLY A 99 -6.70 44.76 15.08
C GLY A 99 -5.22 44.54 14.73
N GLY A 100 -4.65 43.37 15.02
CA GLY A 100 -3.27 43.00 14.68
C GLY A 100 -3.16 41.83 13.70
N LEU A 101 -1.93 41.47 13.33
CA LEU A 101 -1.62 40.32 12.47
C LEU A 101 -2.19 39.01 13.06
N ALA A 102 -2.92 38.25 12.24
CA ALA A 102 -3.62 37.05 12.64
C ALA A 102 -2.71 35.93 13.19
N THR A 103 -1.45 35.88 12.75
CA THR A 103 -0.41 34.96 13.27
C THR A 103 -0.05 35.22 14.74
N ASN A 104 -0.25 36.45 15.23
CA ASN A 104 -0.05 36.82 16.64
C ASN A 104 -1.31 36.60 17.50
N ALA A 105 -2.43 36.20 16.89
CA ALA A 105 -3.70 36.07 17.58
C ALA A 105 -3.72 34.90 18.57
N ILE A 106 -4.41 35.10 19.69
CA ILE A 106 -4.94 33.97 20.45
C ILE A 106 -6.21 33.49 19.76
N LEU A 107 -6.20 32.21 19.40
CA LEU A 107 -7.36 31.38 19.10
C LEU A 107 -7.44 30.28 20.18
N ASN A 108 -8.60 29.65 20.36
CA ASN A 108 -8.79 28.58 21.34
C ASN A 108 -9.74 27.51 20.80
N MET A 109 -9.16 26.34 20.49
CA MET A 109 -9.82 25.19 19.87
C MET A 109 -10.72 25.56 18.68
N PRO A 110 -10.24 26.29 17.65
CA PRO A 110 -11.08 26.64 16.51
C PRO A 110 -11.61 25.37 15.80
N THR A 111 -12.92 25.26 15.63
CA THR A 111 -13.53 24.12 14.89
C THR A 111 -14.14 24.51 13.56
N GLY A 112 -14.52 25.78 13.37
CA GLY A 112 -15.24 26.29 12.21
C GLY A 112 -14.45 27.29 11.38
N LEU A 113 -14.69 27.31 10.07
CA LEU A 113 -13.88 28.03 9.08
C LEU A 113 -14.64 28.18 7.76
N THR A 114 -14.61 29.38 7.18
CA THR A 114 -15.05 29.64 5.79
C THR A 114 -14.27 30.80 5.16
N ILE A 115 -14.39 30.97 3.84
CA ILE A 115 -13.81 32.07 3.07
C ILE A 115 -14.95 32.76 2.32
N ASN A 116 -15.03 34.09 2.37
CA ASN A 116 -16.09 34.85 1.69
C ASN A 116 -15.74 35.20 0.23
N SER A 117 -16.71 35.78 -0.49
CA SER A 117 -16.57 36.07 -1.93
C SER A 117 -15.43 37.02 -2.31
N ILE A 118 -14.91 37.78 -1.34
CA ILE A 118 -13.78 38.71 -1.51
C ILE A 118 -12.46 38.19 -0.90
N GLY A 119 -12.42 36.95 -0.42
CA GLY A 119 -11.20 36.28 0.06
C GLY A 119 -10.88 36.44 1.55
N GLU A 120 -11.75 37.06 2.35
CA GLU A 120 -11.57 37.13 3.81
C GLU A 120 -11.91 35.81 4.47
N ILE A 121 -11.17 35.46 5.54
CA ILE A 121 -11.30 34.18 6.23
C ILE A 121 -12.06 34.37 7.53
N LEU A 122 -13.19 33.68 7.69
CA LEU A 122 -13.99 33.68 8.91
C LEU A 122 -13.73 32.40 9.71
N ILE A 123 -13.60 32.54 11.02
CA ILE A 123 -13.20 31.46 11.95
C ILE A 123 -14.18 31.41 13.12
N ALA A 124 -14.67 30.22 13.45
CA ALA A 124 -15.31 29.98 14.74
C ALA A 124 -14.22 29.69 15.78
N ASP A 125 -13.99 30.65 16.67
CA ASP A 125 -12.99 30.64 17.73
C ASP A 125 -13.64 30.06 18.99
N THR A 126 -13.91 28.76 18.90
CA THR A 126 -15.00 28.05 19.58
C THR A 126 -14.92 28.10 21.10
N SER A 127 -13.74 27.90 21.69
CA SER A 127 -13.54 27.98 23.15
C SER A 127 -13.20 29.39 23.65
N ASN A 128 -13.15 30.38 22.76
CA ASN A 128 -13.20 31.82 23.10
C ASN A 128 -14.61 32.41 22.89
N PHE A 129 -15.60 31.59 22.52
CA PHE A 129 -17.01 31.99 22.32
C PHE A 129 -17.19 33.14 21.31
N LYS A 130 -16.41 33.10 20.23
CA LYS A 130 -16.30 34.18 19.25
C LYS A 130 -16.31 33.71 17.80
N ILE A 131 -16.73 34.60 16.91
CA ILE A 131 -16.43 34.53 15.47
C ILE A 131 -15.39 35.60 15.15
N ARG A 132 -14.29 35.20 14.52
CA ARG A 132 -13.19 36.07 14.11
C ARG A 132 -13.16 36.16 12.58
N LYS A 133 -12.66 37.27 12.05
CA LYS A 133 -12.46 37.51 10.62
C LYS A 133 -11.03 37.99 10.37
N ILE A 134 -10.36 37.42 9.37
CA ILE A 134 -9.06 37.85 8.85
C ILE A 134 -9.29 38.56 7.52
N ASP A 135 -8.79 39.79 7.38
CA ASP A 135 -8.87 40.55 6.12
C ASP A 135 -7.76 40.19 5.13
N LEU A 136 -7.77 40.82 3.95
CA LEU A 136 -6.76 40.61 2.90
C LEU A 136 -5.35 41.10 3.27
N ASN A 137 -5.20 41.88 4.35
CA ASN A 137 -3.91 42.33 4.89
C ASN A 137 -3.37 41.36 5.97
N GLY A 138 -4.13 40.30 6.31
CA GLY A 138 -3.81 39.37 7.38
C GLY A 138 -4.14 39.90 8.78
N ILE A 139 -4.98 40.94 8.91
CA ILE A 139 -5.41 41.51 10.20
C ILE A 139 -6.65 40.79 10.71
N ILE A 140 -6.63 40.35 11.97
CA ILE A 140 -7.76 39.64 12.59
C ILE A 140 -8.65 40.59 13.42
N THR A 141 -9.96 40.33 13.44
CA THR A 141 -10.97 41.08 14.21
C THR A 141 -12.05 40.16 14.75
N THR A 142 -12.64 40.46 15.91
CA THR A 142 -13.89 39.80 16.36
C THR A 142 -15.08 40.43 15.64
N ILE A 143 -15.93 39.61 15.01
CA ILE A 143 -17.17 40.08 14.34
C ILE A 143 -18.46 39.64 15.05
N ALA A 144 -18.40 38.59 15.88
CA ALA A 144 -19.48 38.22 16.79
C ALA A 144 -18.95 37.52 18.05
N GLY A 145 -19.75 37.54 19.11
CA GLY A 145 -19.40 36.93 20.40
C GLY A 145 -18.71 37.90 21.35
N SER A 146 -19.32 38.13 22.51
CA SER A 146 -18.76 38.96 23.59
C SER A 146 -17.58 38.29 24.32
N GLY A 147 -17.28 37.03 24.04
CA GLY A 147 -16.33 36.20 24.80
C GLY A 147 -16.92 35.59 26.08
N ASN A 148 -18.23 35.75 26.31
CA ASN A 148 -18.96 35.10 27.41
C ASN A 148 -20.00 34.11 26.84
N GLN A 149 -20.31 33.07 27.62
CA GLN A 149 -21.36 32.11 27.31
C GLN A 149 -22.76 32.70 27.53
N GLY A 150 -23.71 32.32 26.67
CA GLY A 150 -25.11 32.77 26.68
C GLY A 150 -25.66 32.83 25.26
N PHE A 151 -26.94 33.18 25.11
CA PHE A 151 -27.64 33.22 23.81
C PHE A 151 -28.35 34.56 23.51
N GLU A 152 -28.43 35.48 24.47
CA GLU A 152 -29.18 36.74 24.33
C GLU A 152 -28.63 37.67 23.24
N GLY A 153 -29.37 38.75 22.94
CA GLY A 153 -28.86 39.87 22.12
C GLY A 153 -29.30 39.92 20.65
N ASP A 154 -30.31 39.14 20.25
CA ASP A 154 -30.95 39.28 18.94
C ASP A 154 -31.49 40.71 18.73
N GLY A 155 -31.27 41.26 17.52
CA GLY A 155 -31.52 42.67 17.21
C GLY A 155 -30.42 43.63 17.70
N GLY A 156 -29.46 43.15 18.49
CA GLY A 156 -28.31 43.93 18.99
C GLY A 156 -27.03 43.78 18.14
N LEU A 157 -25.96 44.44 18.59
CA LEU A 157 -24.62 44.31 17.97
C LEU A 157 -24.05 42.91 18.20
N ALA A 158 -23.64 42.24 17.12
CA ALA A 158 -23.17 40.87 17.15
C ALA A 158 -21.92 40.65 18.04
N THR A 159 -21.06 41.66 18.15
CA THR A 159 -19.88 41.66 19.04
C THR A 159 -20.22 41.80 20.52
N SER A 160 -21.43 42.24 20.86
CA SER A 160 -21.93 42.32 22.24
C SER A 160 -22.78 41.12 22.64
N ALA A 161 -23.36 40.39 21.68
CA ALA A 161 -24.12 39.18 21.93
C ALA A 161 -23.19 38.04 22.41
N PRO A 162 -23.51 37.31 23.50
CA PRO A 162 -22.83 36.08 23.85
C PRO A 162 -23.15 34.94 22.85
N LEU A 163 -22.22 33.99 22.75
CA LEU A 163 -22.34 32.75 21.97
C LEU A 163 -21.90 31.58 22.87
N ASN A 164 -22.23 30.33 22.53
CA ASN A 164 -21.90 29.18 23.37
C ASN A 164 -21.35 28.01 22.54
N PHE A 165 -20.01 27.85 22.60
CA PHE A 165 -19.23 26.94 21.75
C PHE A 165 -19.69 26.96 20.27
N PRO A 166 -19.57 28.10 19.56
CA PRO A 166 -19.89 28.16 18.14
C PRO A 166 -18.99 27.21 17.35
N ALA A 167 -19.56 26.17 16.74
CA ALA A 167 -18.77 25.08 16.16
C ALA A 167 -18.44 25.28 14.67
N ASP A 168 -19.28 26.01 13.93
CA ASP A 168 -19.11 26.24 12.50
C ASP A 168 -19.58 27.64 12.09
N VAL A 169 -18.98 28.15 11.02
CA VAL A 169 -19.31 29.46 10.44
C VAL A 169 -19.38 29.34 8.91
N SER A 170 -20.39 29.96 8.32
CA SER A 170 -20.65 29.96 6.88
C SER A 170 -21.05 31.36 6.42
N VAL A 171 -21.04 31.59 5.10
CA VAL A 171 -21.34 32.89 4.50
C VAL A 171 -22.21 32.71 3.26
N HIS A 172 -23.15 33.62 3.05
CA HIS A 172 -23.94 33.65 1.82
C HIS A 172 -23.04 34.06 0.64
N PRO A 173 -22.98 33.30 -0.47
CA PRO A 173 -21.96 33.48 -1.52
C PRO A 173 -22.04 34.82 -2.25
N THR A 174 -23.18 35.53 -2.19
CA THR A 174 -23.41 36.81 -2.88
C THR A 174 -23.65 38.02 -1.96
N THR A 175 -24.19 37.83 -0.74
CA THR A 175 -24.50 38.93 0.19
C THR A 175 -23.45 39.07 1.30
N ASN A 176 -22.55 38.09 1.44
CA ASN A 176 -21.57 37.96 2.52
C ASN A 176 -22.17 38.00 3.95
N GLU A 177 -23.48 37.79 4.08
CA GLU A 177 -24.14 37.60 5.38
C GLU A 177 -23.62 36.33 6.05
N VAL A 178 -23.32 36.42 7.35
CA VAL A 178 -22.61 35.38 8.10
C VAL A 178 -23.62 34.52 8.86
N PHE A 179 -23.43 33.21 8.86
CA PHE A 179 -24.25 32.24 9.60
C PHE A 179 -23.38 31.43 10.55
N ILE A 180 -23.89 31.21 11.77
CA ILE A 180 -23.15 30.62 12.90
C ILE A 180 -23.92 29.42 13.43
N ALA A 181 -23.27 28.26 13.54
CA ALA A 181 -23.78 27.14 14.32
C ALA A 181 -23.45 27.36 15.80
N ASP A 182 -24.41 27.86 16.58
CA ASP A 182 -24.26 28.24 17.99
C ASP A 182 -24.59 27.01 18.87
N SER A 183 -23.69 26.04 18.84
CA SER A 183 -24.01 24.61 19.05
C SER A 183 -24.52 24.25 20.45
N ASN A 184 -23.92 24.80 21.51
CA ASN A 184 -24.41 24.59 22.88
C ASN A 184 -25.62 25.47 23.22
N ASN A 185 -25.96 26.44 22.38
CA ASN A 185 -27.25 27.14 22.43
C ASN A 185 -28.31 26.44 21.55
N HIS A 186 -27.96 25.37 20.82
CA HIS A 186 -28.88 24.57 20.00
C HIS A 186 -29.62 25.37 18.90
N CYS A 187 -28.99 26.43 18.39
CA CYS A 187 -29.58 27.29 17.36
C CYS A 187 -28.55 27.74 16.31
N VAL A 188 -29.05 28.35 15.24
CA VAL A 188 -28.25 28.96 14.17
C VAL A 188 -28.53 30.46 14.16
N ARG A 189 -27.47 31.25 14.26
CA ARG A 189 -27.52 32.73 14.26
C ARG A 189 -27.10 33.26 12.89
N LYS A 190 -27.58 34.44 12.52
CA LYS A 190 -27.21 35.20 11.32
C LYS A 190 -26.71 36.58 11.72
N ILE A 191 -25.59 37.02 11.15
CA ILE A 191 -25.13 38.42 11.20
C ILE A 191 -25.49 39.11 9.88
N LEU A 192 -26.15 40.26 9.96
CA LEU A 192 -26.39 41.15 8.83
C LEU A 192 -25.16 42.02 8.53
N THR A 193 -25.07 42.59 7.33
CA THR A 193 -23.92 43.40 6.89
C THR A 193 -23.68 44.68 7.70
N ASN A 194 -24.67 45.14 8.48
CA ASN A 194 -24.56 46.25 9.42
C ASN A 194 -24.02 45.84 10.82
N GLY A 195 -23.73 44.56 11.06
CA GLY A 195 -23.28 44.03 12.34
C GLY A 195 -24.38 43.64 13.34
N THR A 196 -25.66 43.64 12.95
CA THR A 196 -26.77 43.15 13.80
C THR A 196 -26.88 41.62 13.74
N ILE A 197 -27.12 40.96 14.88
CA ILE A 197 -27.32 39.49 14.98
C ILE A 197 -28.79 39.11 15.18
N PHE A 198 -29.20 37.96 14.64
CA PHE A 198 -30.53 37.36 14.83
C PHE A 198 -30.47 35.83 14.83
N THR A 199 -31.40 35.15 15.51
CA THR A 199 -31.64 33.70 15.38
C THR A 199 -32.46 33.41 14.12
N VAL A 200 -32.03 32.41 13.33
CA VAL A 200 -32.71 32.01 12.07
C VAL A 200 -33.20 30.57 12.06
N ALA A 201 -32.67 29.70 12.94
CA ALA A 201 -33.20 28.36 13.17
C ALA A 201 -32.88 27.90 14.59
N GLY A 202 -33.76 27.11 15.20
CA GLY A 202 -33.60 26.67 16.59
C GLY A 202 -34.15 27.68 17.60
N ILE A 203 -34.87 27.20 18.61
CA ILE A 203 -35.13 27.96 19.83
C ILE A 203 -33.85 27.94 20.67
N CYS A 204 -33.12 29.06 20.74
CA CYS A 204 -31.87 29.10 21.49
C CYS A 204 -32.07 28.72 22.97
N GLY A 205 -31.15 27.91 23.50
CA GLY A 205 -31.20 27.33 24.84
C GLY A 205 -32.09 26.09 24.99
N ALA A 206 -32.83 25.66 23.95
CA ALA A 206 -33.84 24.60 24.05
C ALA A 206 -33.61 23.43 23.08
N GLN A 207 -32.76 22.47 23.47
CA GLN A 207 -32.56 21.23 22.72
C GLN A 207 -33.86 20.43 22.50
N GLY A 208 -33.88 19.68 21.40
CA GLY A 208 -34.89 18.66 21.11
C GLY A 208 -34.93 18.29 19.64
N GLN A 209 -35.96 17.55 19.25
CA GLN A 209 -36.29 17.27 17.86
C GLN A 209 -37.61 17.97 17.50
N SER A 210 -37.81 18.33 16.24
CA SER A 210 -39.07 18.92 15.75
C SER A 210 -39.40 18.40 14.37
N SER A 211 -40.70 18.24 14.10
CA SER A 211 -41.24 17.85 12.80
C SER A 211 -40.92 18.89 11.73
N ASP A 212 -41.08 18.50 10.46
CA ASP A 212 -40.88 19.36 9.31
C ASP A 212 -42.13 20.19 9.00
N GLY A 213 -41.98 21.27 8.21
CA GLY A 213 -43.07 22.13 7.75
C GLY A 213 -43.37 23.34 8.65
N GLY A 214 -42.77 23.43 9.84
CA GLY A 214 -42.86 24.60 10.73
C GLY A 214 -41.82 25.69 10.41
N LEU A 215 -41.99 26.88 11.01
CA LEU A 215 -40.95 27.93 10.99
C LEU A 215 -39.71 27.47 11.77
N ALA A 216 -38.53 27.69 11.20
CA ALA A 216 -37.25 27.23 11.74
C ALA A 216 -36.92 27.84 13.13
N ILE A 217 -37.28 29.11 13.36
CA ILE A 217 -37.11 29.81 14.65
C ILE A 217 -37.97 29.21 15.77
N ASN A 218 -39.07 28.54 15.44
CA ASN A 218 -39.97 27.88 16.41
C ASN A 218 -39.65 26.39 16.57
N SER A 219 -38.66 25.88 15.85
CA SER A 219 -38.27 24.48 15.86
C SER A 219 -37.16 24.24 16.87
N ARG A 220 -37.16 23.07 17.53
CA ARG A 220 -36.01 22.63 18.33
C ARG A 220 -35.02 21.88 17.45
N LEU A 221 -33.75 22.22 17.60
CA LEU A 221 -32.62 21.48 17.04
C LEU A 221 -31.89 20.76 18.18
N ASN A 222 -31.04 19.79 17.85
CA ASN A 222 -30.12 19.18 18.79
C ASN A 222 -28.68 19.20 18.25
N TYR A 223 -27.79 19.82 19.02
CA TYR A 223 -26.37 20.02 18.71
C TYR A 223 -26.09 20.33 17.21
N PRO A 224 -26.59 21.46 16.67
CA PRO A 224 -26.29 21.88 15.31
C PRO A 224 -24.79 22.20 15.23
N ILE A 225 -24.02 21.35 14.54
CA ILE A 225 -22.55 21.36 14.55
C ILE A 225 -21.92 21.85 13.24
N GLY A 226 -22.70 21.86 12.16
CA GLY A 226 -22.25 22.30 10.84
C GLY A 226 -23.34 23.10 10.14
N VAL A 227 -22.95 24.17 9.45
CA VAL A 227 -23.88 25.03 8.69
C VAL A 227 -23.33 25.34 7.31
N ALA A 228 -24.18 25.24 6.29
CA ALA A 228 -23.86 25.53 4.90
C ALA A 228 -25.01 26.30 4.23
N ILE A 229 -24.68 27.19 3.29
CA ILE A 229 -25.63 28.07 2.61
C ILE A 229 -25.57 27.80 1.11
N SER A 230 -26.71 27.59 0.46
CA SER A 230 -26.76 27.44 -1.02
C SER A 230 -26.61 28.80 -1.74
N SER A 231 -26.45 28.75 -3.07
CA SER A 231 -26.59 29.93 -3.93
C SER A 231 -27.98 30.59 -3.89
N THR A 232 -29.02 29.85 -3.47
CA THR A 232 -30.38 30.34 -3.20
C THR A 232 -30.58 30.86 -1.77
N GLY A 233 -29.54 30.81 -0.94
CA GLY A 233 -29.56 31.23 0.47
C GLY A 233 -30.23 30.24 1.43
N ASP A 234 -30.62 29.06 0.97
CA ASP A 234 -31.20 28.04 1.82
C ASP A 234 -30.14 27.54 2.82
N ILE A 235 -30.54 27.37 4.09
CA ILE A 235 -29.63 27.02 5.19
C ILE A 235 -29.68 25.51 5.41
N PHE A 236 -28.55 24.83 5.30
CA PHE A 236 -28.40 23.42 5.60
C PHE A 236 -27.69 23.24 6.93
N ILE A 237 -28.29 22.45 7.83
CA ILE A 237 -27.87 22.34 9.22
C ILE A 237 -27.60 20.87 9.54
N ALA A 238 -26.36 20.54 9.90
CA ALA A 238 -26.01 19.23 10.44
C ALA A 238 -26.38 19.17 11.93
N GLU A 239 -27.52 18.56 12.24
CA GLU A 239 -27.92 18.22 13.61
C GLU A 239 -27.26 16.90 14.01
N ARG A 240 -26.15 17.00 14.73
CA ARG A 240 -25.33 15.84 15.11
C ARG A 240 -26.14 14.85 15.94
N ASP A 241 -26.67 15.31 17.06
CA ASP A 241 -27.22 14.44 18.10
C ASP A 241 -28.68 14.03 17.84
N ASN A 242 -29.35 14.66 16.84
CA ASN A 242 -30.58 14.15 16.23
C ASN A 242 -30.33 13.27 14.99
N SER A 243 -29.06 13.10 14.56
CA SER A 243 -28.66 12.36 13.36
C SER A 243 -29.46 12.71 12.10
N LYS A 244 -29.54 14.02 11.83
CA LYS A 244 -30.21 14.59 10.65
C LYS A 244 -29.39 15.72 10.02
N VAL A 245 -29.58 15.90 8.71
CA VAL A 245 -29.35 17.19 8.05
C VAL A 245 -30.71 17.84 7.79
N ARG A 246 -30.90 19.06 8.25
CA ARG A 246 -32.08 19.88 7.94
C ARG A 246 -31.80 20.85 6.81
N LYS A 247 -32.86 21.31 6.15
CA LYS A 247 -32.88 22.46 5.26
C LYS A 247 -33.85 23.50 5.82
N VAL A 248 -33.47 24.78 5.84
CA VAL A 248 -34.38 25.92 6.02
C VAL A 248 -34.49 26.65 4.69
N SER A 249 -35.72 26.89 4.23
CA SER A 249 -35.98 27.64 3.00
C SER A 249 -35.75 29.15 3.21
N SER A 250 -34.91 29.75 2.37
CA SER A 250 -34.57 31.18 2.46
C SER A 250 -35.76 32.12 2.23
N SER A 251 -36.67 31.73 1.35
CA SER A 251 -37.85 32.50 0.95
C SER A 251 -39.06 32.35 1.87
N THR A 252 -39.07 31.37 2.78
CA THR A 252 -40.24 31.07 3.64
C THR A 252 -39.91 30.90 5.13
N GLY A 253 -38.64 30.69 5.50
CA GLY A 253 -38.24 30.36 6.86
C GLY A 253 -38.69 28.98 7.35
N ILE A 254 -39.26 28.14 6.48
CA ILE A 254 -39.76 26.80 6.83
C ILE A 254 -38.60 25.79 6.90
N ILE A 255 -38.60 24.92 7.91
CA ILE A 255 -37.62 23.84 8.07
C ILE A 255 -38.13 22.49 7.55
N SER A 256 -37.24 21.69 6.96
CA SER A 256 -37.49 20.29 6.58
C SER A 256 -36.27 19.39 6.80
N THR A 257 -36.45 18.07 6.77
CA THR A 257 -35.36 17.08 6.71
C THR A 257 -34.82 17.02 5.28
N PHE A 258 -33.51 17.15 5.12
CA PHE A 258 -32.80 16.98 3.84
C PHE A 258 -32.19 15.57 3.73
N ALA A 259 -31.59 15.08 4.80
CA ALA A 259 -31.05 13.71 4.89
C ALA A 259 -31.10 13.20 6.34
N GLY A 260 -31.15 11.89 6.50
CA GLY A 260 -31.20 11.24 7.81
C GLY A 260 -32.63 11.06 8.32
N ASN A 261 -32.98 9.83 8.66
CA ASN A 261 -34.25 9.47 9.28
C ASN A 261 -34.25 9.68 10.82
N GLY A 262 -33.09 9.92 11.43
CA GLY A 262 -32.90 10.05 12.89
C GLY A 262 -32.51 8.74 13.60
N VAL A 263 -32.29 7.64 12.86
CA VAL A 263 -31.76 6.38 13.39
C VAL A 263 -30.26 6.31 13.13
N PHE A 264 -29.48 6.00 14.17
CA PHE A 264 -28.03 5.82 14.08
C PHE A 264 -27.69 4.64 13.16
N GLY A 265 -26.90 4.89 12.11
CA GLY A 265 -26.43 3.87 11.17
C GLY A 265 -25.91 4.48 9.87
N PHE A 266 -25.69 3.64 8.85
CA PHE A 266 -25.33 4.09 7.49
C PHE A 266 -26.15 3.40 6.38
N MET A 267 -27.16 2.60 6.72
CA MET A 267 -28.08 1.98 5.76
C MET A 267 -28.87 3.02 4.96
N GLY A 268 -29.18 2.70 3.70
CA GLY A 268 -30.06 3.52 2.84
C GLY A 268 -29.45 3.98 1.52
N ASP A 269 -28.22 3.58 1.18
CA ASP A 269 -27.62 3.88 -0.12
C ASP A 269 -28.50 3.38 -1.28
N GLY A 270 -28.54 4.16 -2.36
CA GLY A 270 -29.44 3.98 -3.51
C GLY A 270 -30.90 4.38 -3.26
N LYS A 271 -31.23 4.96 -2.09
CA LYS A 271 -32.59 5.38 -1.71
C LYS A 271 -32.66 6.87 -1.36
N ALA A 272 -33.88 7.39 -1.18
CA ALA A 272 -34.10 8.78 -0.80
C ALA A 272 -33.41 9.12 0.55
N ALA A 273 -32.63 10.18 0.57
CA ALA A 273 -31.74 10.55 1.67
C ALA A 273 -32.45 10.79 3.01
N VAL A 274 -33.70 11.28 2.97
CA VAL A 274 -34.57 11.47 4.14
C VAL A 274 -34.95 10.16 4.85
N ASN A 275 -34.90 9.03 4.14
CA ASN A 275 -35.23 7.70 4.66
C ASN A 275 -34.01 6.90 5.13
N ALA A 276 -32.80 7.36 4.79
CA ALA A 276 -31.55 6.68 5.15
C ALA A 276 -31.15 6.95 6.61
N SER A 277 -30.47 5.98 7.22
CA SER A 277 -29.74 6.23 8.47
C SER A 277 -28.39 6.90 8.18
N ILE A 278 -28.09 7.91 8.98
CA ILE A 278 -26.79 8.56 9.14
C ILE A 278 -26.50 8.62 10.64
N TYR A 279 -25.25 8.78 11.05
CA TYR A 279 -24.86 8.78 12.46
C TYR A 279 -23.94 9.97 12.76
N ASN A 280 -24.42 10.89 13.59
CA ASN A 280 -23.69 12.08 14.03
C ASN A 280 -23.11 12.90 12.84
N PRO A 281 -23.94 13.39 11.90
CA PRO A 281 -23.47 14.18 10.78
C PRO A 281 -22.76 15.45 11.28
N TYR A 282 -21.55 15.70 10.78
CA TYR A 282 -20.66 16.76 11.27
C TYR A 282 -20.63 17.99 10.36
N ASN A 283 -20.80 17.79 9.05
CA ASN A 283 -20.81 18.90 8.10
C ASN A 283 -21.50 18.53 6.79
N VAL A 284 -21.87 19.55 6.02
CA VAL A 284 -22.43 19.44 4.67
C VAL A 284 -21.65 20.39 3.76
N ALA A 285 -21.17 19.88 2.64
CA ALA A 285 -20.58 20.67 1.56
C ALA A 285 -21.39 20.43 0.27
N PHE A 286 -21.25 21.30 -0.72
CA PHE A 286 -21.88 21.14 -2.04
C PHE A 286 -20.82 21.22 -3.14
N ASN A 287 -21.00 20.45 -4.22
CA ASN A 287 -20.19 20.64 -5.42
C ASN A 287 -20.80 21.72 -6.34
N SER A 288 -20.08 22.06 -7.40
CA SER A 288 -20.50 23.02 -8.44
C SER A 288 -21.81 22.62 -9.15
N ALA A 289 -22.18 21.34 -9.15
CA ALA A 289 -23.45 20.85 -9.69
C ALA A 289 -24.63 20.94 -8.69
N GLY A 290 -24.39 21.31 -7.42
CA GLY A 290 -25.43 21.40 -6.39
C GLY A 290 -25.72 20.09 -5.64
N GLU A 291 -24.93 19.04 -5.85
CA GLU A 291 -25.02 17.80 -5.08
C GLU A 291 -24.35 17.98 -3.71
N ALA A 292 -24.98 17.43 -2.67
CA ALA A 292 -24.50 17.58 -1.29
C ALA A 292 -23.58 16.43 -0.88
N PHE A 293 -22.58 16.72 -0.05
CA PHE A 293 -21.67 15.76 0.56
C PHE A 293 -21.72 15.94 2.07
N ILE A 294 -22.09 14.89 2.79
CA ILE A 294 -22.31 14.86 4.23
C ILE A 294 -21.15 14.10 4.88
N SER A 295 -20.50 14.70 5.88
CA SER A 295 -19.55 14.01 6.75
C SER A 295 -20.32 13.22 7.82
N ASP A 296 -20.55 11.93 7.54
CA ASP A 296 -21.25 10.97 8.39
C ASP A 296 -20.28 10.41 9.44
N TYR A 297 -19.87 11.29 10.35
CA TYR A 297 -18.71 11.11 11.23
C TYR A 297 -18.83 9.90 12.16
N GLY A 298 -20.04 9.61 12.67
CA GLY A 298 -20.28 8.46 13.54
C GLY A 298 -20.15 7.11 12.83
N SER A 299 -20.39 7.05 11.51
CA SER A 299 -20.20 5.85 10.71
C SER A 299 -18.82 5.77 10.03
N GLY A 300 -18.00 6.84 10.14
CA GLY A 300 -16.69 6.94 9.52
C GLY A 300 -16.73 7.19 8.00
N LYS A 301 -17.84 7.72 7.47
CA LYS A 301 -18.10 7.79 6.02
C LYS A 301 -18.30 9.21 5.50
N ILE A 302 -18.05 9.39 4.20
CA ILE A 302 -18.57 10.51 3.41
C ILE A 302 -19.73 10.00 2.57
N ARG A 303 -20.89 10.65 2.67
CA ARG A 303 -22.13 10.29 1.97
C ARG A 303 -22.49 11.39 0.98
N LYS A 304 -22.81 11.07 -0.26
CA LYS A 304 -23.27 12.01 -1.29
C LYS A 304 -24.79 11.94 -1.41
N VAL A 305 -25.46 13.08 -1.55
CA VAL A 305 -26.87 13.19 -1.92
C VAL A 305 -26.97 13.89 -3.28
N SER A 306 -27.51 13.20 -4.27
CA SER A 306 -27.69 13.72 -5.63
C SER A 306 -28.81 14.76 -5.71
N LEU A 307 -28.90 15.48 -6.84
CA LEU A 307 -29.98 16.44 -7.10
C LEU A 307 -31.40 15.82 -7.02
N ASN A 308 -31.52 14.51 -7.27
CA ASN A 308 -32.77 13.76 -7.15
C ASN A 308 -33.04 13.28 -5.70
N GLY A 309 -32.24 13.72 -4.73
CA GLY A 309 -32.39 13.37 -3.32
C GLY A 309 -31.99 11.93 -2.97
N ILE A 310 -31.23 11.23 -3.82
CA ILE A 310 -30.75 9.86 -3.55
C ILE A 310 -29.39 9.90 -2.85
N ILE A 311 -29.22 9.12 -1.78
CA ILE A 311 -27.95 9.03 -1.03
C ILE A 311 -27.09 7.85 -1.49
N THR A 312 -25.75 8.01 -1.46
CA THR A 312 -24.75 6.95 -1.61
C THR A 312 -23.54 7.20 -0.71
N THR A 313 -22.77 6.16 -0.37
CA THR A 313 -21.43 6.30 0.23
C THR A 313 -20.40 6.58 -0.87
N VAL A 314 -19.45 7.49 -0.60
CA VAL A 314 -18.33 7.82 -1.52
C VAL A 314 -16.98 7.39 -0.94
N VAL A 315 -16.80 7.50 0.38
CA VAL A 315 -15.55 7.17 1.08
C VAL A 315 -15.89 6.60 2.45
N GLY A 316 -15.07 5.65 2.94
CA GLY A 316 -15.12 5.17 4.33
C GLY A 316 -15.29 3.66 4.45
N GLU A 317 -14.34 2.90 3.91
CA GLU A 317 -14.15 1.48 4.27
C GLU A 317 -12.89 1.32 5.13
N TYR A 318 -12.73 0.16 5.76
CA TYR A 318 -11.94 -0.03 6.97
C TYR A 318 -10.42 0.20 6.75
N LEU A 319 -9.90 1.36 7.18
CA LEU A 319 -8.48 1.73 7.01
C LEU A 319 -7.54 0.84 7.85
N GLN A 320 -7.05 -0.23 7.22
CA GLN A 320 -5.84 -0.93 7.66
C GLN A 320 -4.59 -0.22 7.13
N SER A 321 -3.44 -0.43 7.78
CA SER A 321 -2.06 -0.26 7.28
C SER A 321 -1.81 0.76 6.15
N GLN A 322 -1.17 1.87 6.48
CA GLN A 322 -0.94 2.98 5.56
C GLN A 322 0.38 2.83 4.79
N ASP A 323 0.28 2.34 3.56
CA ASP A 323 1.39 2.29 2.61
C ASP A 323 1.86 3.70 2.20
N GLY A 324 3.10 3.80 1.70
CA GLY A 324 3.77 5.05 1.33
C GLY A 324 4.37 5.83 2.51
N LYS A 325 4.15 5.38 3.75
CA LYS A 325 4.72 5.97 4.98
C LYS A 325 6.10 5.38 5.30
N LEU A 326 6.94 6.13 6.01
CA LEU A 326 8.20 5.60 6.57
C LEU A 326 7.92 4.41 7.51
N ALA A 327 8.79 3.40 7.47
CA ALA A 327 8.65 2.16 8.25
C ALA A 327 8.63 2.38 9.77
N THR A 328 9.24 3.48 10.25
CA THR A 328 9.21 3.93 11.64
C THR A 328 7.82 4.35 12.11
N ASP A 329 6.94 4.72 11.18
CA ASP A 329 5.67 5.40 11.45
C ASP A 329 4.46 4.48 11.21
N VAL A 330 4.69 3.17 11.09
CA VAL A 330 3.68 2.14 10.80
C VAL A 330 3.66 1.12 11.93
N VAL A 331 2.46 0.82 12.43
CA VAL A 331 2.24 -0.26 13.40
C VAL A 331 2.16 -1.58 12.65
N LEU A 332 3.08 -2.50 12.93
CA LEU A 332 3.08 -3.88 12.44
C LEU A 332 2.34 -4.79 13.42
N ASN A 333 1.71 -5.87 12.94
CA ASN A 333 1.14 -6.90 13.81
C ASN A 333 1.79 -8.26 13.50
N THR A 334 2.54 -8.78 14.46
CA THR A 334 3.29 -10.05 14.42
C THR A 334 4.08 -10.28 13.11
N PRO A 335 5.14 -9.48 12.84
CA PRO A 335 6.04 -9.76 11.72
C PRO A 335 6.78 -11.08 11.95
N LYS A 336 6.68 -12.04 11.01
CA LYS A 336 7.29 -13.39 11.12
C LYS A 336 8.43 -13.58 10.13
N GLY A 337 8.12 -13.83 8.86
CA GLY A 337 9.11 -13.98 7.79
C GLY A 337 9.77 -12.64 7.47
N VAL A 338 11.08 -12.64 7.17
CA VAL A 338 11.82 -11.47 6.67
C VAL A 338 12.85 -11.91 5.63
N ALA A 339 12.97 -11.15 4.55
CA ALA A 339 13.89 -11.36 3.44
C ALA A 339 14.37 -10.01 2.87
N ILE A 340 15.39 -10.04 2.01
CA ILE A 340 15.96 -8.85 1.37
C ILE A 340 16.12 -9.15 -0.12
N SER A 341 15.74 -8.20 -0.99
CA SER A 341 15.90 -8.33 -2.44
C SER A 341 17.34 -8.05 -2.90
N PRO A 342 17.71 -8.42 -4.15
CA PRO A 342 18.98 -8.00 -4.75
C PRO A 342 19.19 -6.48 -4.79
N SER A 343 18.11 -5.69 -4.83
CA SER A 343 18.15 -4.22 -4.73
C SER A 343 18.47 -3.70 -3.32
N GLY A 344 18.32 -4.51 -2.27
CA GLY A 344 18.53 -4.11 -0.86
C GLY A 344 17.25 -3.78 -0.09
N GLU A 345 16.07 -4.08 -0.65
CA GLU A 345 14.76 -3.74 -0.06
C GLU A 345 14.26 -4.88 0.84
N VAL A 346 13.65 -4.55 1.99
CA VAL A 346 13.35 -5.53 3.04
C VAL A 346 11.89 -5.98 2.97
N TYR A 347 11.65 -7.25 2.64
CA TYR A 347 10.32 -7.83 2.53
C TYR A 347 9.98 -8.61 3.81
N PHE A 348 8.74 -8.53 4.30
CA PHE A 348 8.32 -9.26 5.50
C PHE A 348 6.83 -9.66 5.49
N ALA A 349 6.49 -10.71 6.23
CA ALA A 349 5.12 -11.16 6.42
C ALA A 349 4.51 -10.52 7.69
N ASP A 350 3.45 -9.74 7.52
CA ASP A 350 2.68 -9.02 8.54
C ASP A 350 1.44 -9.87 8.87
N SER A 351 1.65 -10.93 9.68
CA SER A 351 0.81 -12.13 9.61
C SER A 351 -0.65 -11.91 10.05
N ASP A 352 -0.89 -11.12 11.11
CA ASP A 352 -2.26 -10.77 11.56
C ASP A 352 -2.96 -9.76 10.63
N LYS A 353 -2.24 -9.26 9.61
CA LYS A 353 -2.78 -8.46 8.52
C LYS A 353 -2.98 -9.26 7.23
N TYR A 354 -2.69 -10.56 7.23
CA TYR A 354 -2.80 -11.43 6.05
C TYR A 354 -2.05 -10.86 4.83
N ALA A 355 -0.94 -10.16 5.08
CA ALA A 355 -0.27 -9.31 4.10
C ALA A 355 1.25 -9.53 4.07
N ILE A 356 1.82 -9.33 2.89
CA ILE A 356 3.27 -9.22 2.67
C ILE A 356 3.59 -7.76 2.41
N ARG A 357 4.56 -7.25 3.18
CA ARG A 357 5.05 -5.87 3.13
C ARG A 357 6.44 -5.82 2.50
N LYS A 358 6.79 -4.64 2.01
CA LYS A 358 8.11 -4.27 1.52
C LYS A 358 8.50 -2.92 2.11
N ILE A 359 9.67 -2.84 2.73
CA ILE A 359 10.38 -1.59 3.02
C ILE A 359 11.27 -1.28 1.82
N THR A 360 11.01 -0.16 1.15
CA THR A 360 11.77 0.34 -0.01
C THR A 360 13.13 0.88 0.40
N LEU A 361 13.99 1.20 -0.58
CA LEU A 361 15.29 1.85 -0.34
C LEU A 361 15.17 3.26 0.27
N SER A 362 14.04 3.94 0.13
CA SER A 362 13.74 5.21 0.81
C SER A 362 13.14 5.01 2.20
N GLY A 363 13.07 3.77 2.70
CA GLY A 363 12.56 3.44 4.03
C GLY A 363 11.04 3.45 4.14
N THR A 364 10.29 3.52 3.04
CA THR A 364 8.82 3.50 3.07
C THR A 364 8.26 2.08 3.01
N ILE A 365 7.18 1.81 3.74
CA ILE A 365 6.42 0.55 3.65
C ILE A 365 5.40 0.62 2.53
N ILE A 366 5.29 -0.46 1.75
CA ILE A 366 4.18 -0.76 0.85
C ILE A 366 3.71 -2.21 1.01
N THR A 367 2.46 -2.51 0.69
CA THR A 367 1.94 -3.87 0.50
C THR A 367 2.36 -4.38 -0.87
N ILE A 368 2.77 -5.66 -0.96
CA ILE A 368 3.10 -6.32 -2.23
C ILE A 368 2.31 -7.61 -2.49
N ALA A 369 1.63 -8.15 -1.47
CA ALA A 369 0.56 -9.15 -1.62
C ALA A 369 -0.31 -9.20 -0.35
N GLY A 370 -1.49 -9.82 -0.45
CA GLY A 370 -2.43 -9.95 0.65
C GLY A 370 -3.39 -8.76 0.78
N SER A 371 -4.68 -9.06 0.89
CA SER A 371 -5.79 -8.08 0.81
C SER A 371 -6.28 -7.55 2.17
N GLY A 372 -5.56 -7.81 3.26
CA GLY A 372 -6.05 -7.51 4.61
C GLY A 372 -7.13 -8.47 5.12
N LEU A 373 -7.45 -9.54 4.35
CA LEU A 373 -8.52 -10.48 4.58
C LEU A 373 -8.02 -11.93 4.56
N TYR A 374 -8.53 -12.74 5.49
CA TYR A 374 -8.32 -14.18 5.57
C TYR A 374 -8.95 -14.91 4.38
N GLY A 375 -8.23 -15.87 3.78
CA GLY A 375 -8.74 -16.74 2.72
C GLY A 375 -7.65 -17.19 1.73
N PHE A 376 -8.04 -17.53 0.50
CA PHE A 376 -7.12 -18.04 -0.54
C PHE A 376 -7.36 -17.55 -1.98
N ALA A 377 -8.30 -16.63 -2.23
CA ALA A 377 -8.58 -16.13 -3.58
C ALA A 377 -7.37 -15.38 -4.22
N GLY A 378 -7.42 -15.18 -5.53
CA GLY A 378 -6.55 -14.23 -6.24
C GLY A 378 -5.23 -14.77 -6.83
N ASP A 379 -5.13 -16.06 -7.16
CA ASP A 379 -4.05 -16.54 -8.04
C ASP A 379 -4.16 -15.91 -9.44
N ASN A 380 -3.02 -15.52 -10.01
CA ASN A 380 -2.84 -14.75 -11.26
C ASN A 380 -3.33 -13.28 -11.20
N GLY A 381 -3.23 -12.64 -10.02
CA GLY A 381 -3.55 -11.21 -9.85
C GLY A 381 -2.70 -10.51 -8.79
N TYR A 382 -2.87 -9.20 -8.66
CA TYR A 382 -2.12 -8.34 -7.72
C TYR A 382 -2.68 -8.32 -6.29
N SER A 383 -3.86 -8.89 -6.06
CA SER A 383 -4.52 -8.92 -4.76
C SER A 383 -5.03 -10.33 -4.47
N SER A 384 -4.32 -11.03 -3.59
CA SER A 384 -4.69 -12.34 -3.08
C SER A 384 -5.18 -12.26 -1.64
N GLN A 385 -5.89 -13.30 -1.22
CA GLN A 385 -6.01 -13.63 0.20
C GLN A 385 -4.88 -14.60 0.57
N LEU A 386 -4.35 -14.42 1.76
CA LEU A 386 -3.29 -15.24 2.36
C LEU A 386 -3.75 -15.68 3.75
N SER A 387 -3.19 -16.78 4.27
CA SER A 387 -3.56 -17.32 5.57
C SER A 387 -2.33 -17.52 6.46
N ASN A 388 -2.03 -16.46 7.23
CA ASN A 388 -0.96 -16.43 8.24
C ASN A 388 0.41 -16.85 7.68
N SER A 389 0.92 -16.16 6.67
CA SER A 389 2.22 -16.50 6.07
C SER A 389 3.37 -16.42 7.11
N TYR A 390 4.15 -17.50 7.27
CA TYR A 390 5.22 -17.59 8.28
C TYR A 390 6.60 -17.21 7.76
N ASP A 391 6.89 -17.41 6.47
CA ASP A 391 8.21 -17.18 5.88
C ASP A 391 8.12 -16.63 4.45
N ILE A 392 9.14 -15.87 4.08
CA ILE A 392 9.32 -15.29 2.76
C ILE A 392 10.80 -15.37 2.37
N PHE A 393 11.06 -15.54 1.08
CA PHE A 393 12.39 -15.56 0.49
C PHE A 393 12.37 -14.81 -0.85
N ILE A 394 13.36 -13.95 -1.11
CA ILE A 394 13.54 -13.30 -2.40
C ILE A 394 14.73 -13.94 -3.11
N ASN A 395 14.58 -14.38 -4.36
CA ASN A 395 15.68 -14.97 -5.14
C ASN A 395 16.55 -13.88 -5.81
N SER A 396 17.62 -14.32 -6.49
CA SER A 396 18.54 -13.43 -7.22
C SER A 396 17.93 -12.70 -8.42
N LEU A 397 16.71 -13.07 -8.83
CA LEU A 397 15.94 -12.40 -9.90
C LEU A 397 14.93 -11.38 -9.34
N GLY A 398 14.75 -11.31 -8.02
CA GLY A 398 13.76 -10.45 -7.36
C GLY A 398 12.38 -11.07 -7.16
N GLU A 399 12.19 -12.34 -7.52
CA GLU A 399 10.93 -13.07 -7.30
C GLU A 399 10.77 -13.45 -5.82
N ALA A 400 9.56 -13.32 -5.28
CA ALA A 400 9.26 -13.64 -3.88
C ALA A 400 8.59 -15.01 -3.75
N PHE A 401 9.08 -15.84 -2.83
CA PHE A 401 8.54 -17.15 -2.50
C PHE A 401 7.98 -17.09 -1.08
N ILE A 402 6.72 -17.50 -0.89
CA ILE A 402 5.96 -17.31 0.35
C ILE A 402 5.44 -18.65 0.84
N ALA A 403 5.67 -18.94 2.12
CA ALA A 403 5.00 -20.02 2.84
C ALA A 403 3.59 -19.55 3.27
N ASP A 404 2.55 -19.94 2.54
CA ASP A 404 1.14 -19.60 2.79
C ASP A 404 0.53 -20.69 3.70
N THR A 405 0.98 -20.65 4.95
CA THR A 405 1.05 -21.79 5.88
C THR A 405 -0.30 -22.45 6.17
N TYR A 406 -1.32 -21.69 6.58
CA TYR A 406 -2.67 -22.25 6.86
C TYR A 406 -3.54 -22.36 5.60
N ASN A 407 -2.99 -22.01 4.43
CA ASN A 407 -3.51 -22.37 3.11
C ASN A 407 -2.81 -23.61 2.53
N HIS A 408 -1.87 -24.19 3.29
CA HIS A 408 -1.06 -25.39 3.00
C HIS A 408 -0.32 -25.36 1.66
N ARG A 409 0.13 -24.18 1.26
CA ARG A 409 0.72 -23.92 -0.06
C ARG A 409 1.98 -23.08 -0.01
N ILE A 410 2.77 -23.20 -1.07
CA ILE A 410 3.81 -22.23 -1.44
C ILE A 410 3.31 -21.39 -2.62
N ARG A 411 3.40 -20.07 -2.47
CA ARG A 411 3.08 -19.10 -3.51
C ARG A 411 4.39 -18.49 -4.04
N LYS A 412 4.46 -18.20 -5.33
CA LYS A 412 5.48 -17.31 -5.92
C LYS A 412 4.81 -16.01 -6.33
N ILE A 413 5.48 -14.87 -6.12
CA ILE A 413 5.21 -13.60 -6.78
C ILE A 413 6.34 -13.38 -7.78
N ASP A 414 6.00 -13.18 -9.05
CA ASP A 414 6.98 -12.88 -10.09
C ASP A 414 7.50 -11.42 -10.00
N VAL A 415 8.44 -11.06 -10.87
CA VAL A 415 9.01 -9.70 -10.94
C VAL A 415 8.00 -8.61 -11.33
N ASN A 416 6.81 -9.00 -11.84
CA ASN A 416 5.73 -8.08 -12.20
C ASN A 416 4.73 -7.86 -11.06
N GLY A 417 4.80 -8.64 -9.97
CA GLY A 417 3.85 -8.61 -8.86
C GLY A 417 2.67 -9.58 -8.99
N ILE A 418 2.71 -10.54 -9.93
CA ILE A 418 1.67 -11.55 -10.13
C ILE A 418 1.92 -12.73 -9.17
N ILE A 419 0.96 -13.01 -8.29
CA ILE A 419 1.03 -14.17 -7.37
C ILE A 419 0.43 -15.45 -8.00
N MET A 420 1.09 -16.59 -7.77
CA MET A 420 0.66 -17.91 -8.25
C MET A 420 1.00 -19.01 -7.23
N THR A 421 0.15 -20.04 -7.10
CA THR A 421 0.49 -21.26 -6.36
C THR A 421 1.52 -22.09 -7.14
N ILE A 422 2.63 -22.49 -6.50
CA ILE A 422 3.68 -23.33 -7.11
C ILE A 422 3.84 -24.71 -6.47
N ALA A 423 3.37 -24.90 -5.23
CA ALA A 423 3.34 -26.19 -4.56
C ALA A 423 2.23 -26.24 -3.50
N GLY A 424 1.70 -27.43 -3.25
CA GLY A 424 0.63 -27.66 -2.26
C GLY A 424 -0.79 -27.52 -2.83
N ILE A 425 -1.75 -28.09 -2.10
CA ILE A 425 -3.19 -27.88 -2.29
C ILE A 425 -3.82 -27.45 -0.95
N VAL A 426 -5.12 -27.20 -0.91
CA VAL A 426 -5.81 -26.74 0.32
C VAL A 426 -5.90 -27.84 1.39
N THR A 427 -5.85 -29.11 1.00
CA THR A 427 -5.87 -30.26 1.91
C THR A 427 -4.56 -30.39 2.69
N SER A 428 -4.65 -30.46 4.02
CA SER A 428 -3.53 -30.87 4.88
C SER A 428 -3.25 -32.36 4.73
N GLY A 429 -2.05 -32.72 4.32
CA GLY A 429 -1.63 -34.11 4.15
C GLY A 429 -0.23 -34.25 3.61
N PHE A 430 0.17 -35.47 3.25
CA PHE A 430 1.42 -35.75 2.55
C PHE A 430 1.13 -36.66 1.35
N SER A 431 1.38 -36.15 0.14
CA SER A 431 1.22 -36.89 -1.10
C SER A 431 2.08 -36.30 -2.23
N GLY A 432 2.08 -36.94 -3.41
CA GLY A 432 2.55 -36.33 -4.66
C GLY A 432 4.05 -36.37 -4.95
N ASP A 433 4.88 -37.04 -4.13
CA ASP A 433 6.30 -37.23 -4.46
C ASP A 433 6.48 -37.97 -5.79
N GLY A 434 7.31 -37.43 -6.68
CA GLY A 434 7.46 -37.86 -8.08
C GLY A 434 6.43 -37.26 -9.06
N GLY A 435 5.40 -36.58 -8.56
CA GLY A 435 4.40 -35.87 -9.34
C GLY A 435 4.56 -34.34 -9.31
N LEU A 436 3.66 -33.63 -9.99
CA LEU A 436 3.64 -32.16 -10.02
C LEU A 436 3.36 -31.57 -8.63
N ALA A 437 4.19 -30.60 -8.22
CA ALA A 437 4.11 -29.96 -6.92
C ALA A 437 2.75 -29.28 -6.63
N THR A 438 2.08 -28.77 -7.68
CA THR A 438 0.75 -28.14 -7.61
C THR A 438 -0.41 -29.13 -7.44
N LYS A 439 -0.17 -30.44 -7.52
CA LYS A 439 -1.13 -31.51 -7.17
C LYS A 439 -0.80 -32.21 -5.84
N ALA A 440 0.32 -31.86 -5.20
CA ALA A 440 0.79 -32.52 -3.98
C ALA A 440 0.18 -31.91 -2.72
N GLU A 441 -0.01 -32.74 -1.68
CA GLU A 441 -0.33 -32.25 -0.35
C GLU A 441 0.94 -31.85 0.42
N LEU A 442 0.79 -30.77 1.18
CA LEU A 442 1.70 -30.28 2.21
C LEU A 442 0.87 -30.15 3.51
N PHE A 443 1.53 -30.08 4.66
CA PHE A 443 0.85 -29.77 5.91
C PHE A 443 1.63 -28.71 6.68
N GLU A 444 1.05 -27.51 6.74
CA GLU A 444 1.62 -26.35 7.41
C GLU A 444 3.08 -26.07 6.99
N PRO A 445 3.34 -25.64 5.74
CA PRO A 445 4.70 -25.25 5.37
C PRO A 445 5.12 -23.98 6.13
N TYR A 446 6.20 -24.03 6.91
CA TYR A 446 6.71 -22.87 7.68
C TYR A 446 7.95 -22.20 7.07
N GLY A 447 8.59 -22.81 6.06
CA GLY A 447 9.85 -22.30 5.50
C GLY A 447 10.00 -22.57 4.01
N VAL A 448 10.59 -21.61 3.28
CA VAL A 448 10.83 -21.73 1.82
C VAL A 448 12.10 -21.00 1.41
N VAL A 449 12.91 -21.62 0.54
CA VAL A 449 14.11 -21.01 -0.09
C VAL A 449 14.34 -21.59 -1.49
N THR A 450 15.13 -20.93 -2.34
CA THR A 450 15.60 -21.54 -3.61
C THR A 450 17.11 -21.82 -3.58
N SER A 451 17.54 -22.81 -4.36
CA SER A 451 18.95 -22.98 -4.74
C SER A 451 19.37 -21.99 -5.84
N SER A 452 20.65 -22.01 -6.20
CA SER A 452 21.20 -21.32 -7.38
C SER A 452 20.72 -21.90 -8.73
N SER A 453 20.19 -23.13 -8.75
CA SER A 453 19.48 -23.73 -9.90
C SER A 453 17.98 -23.34 -9.94
N GLY A 454 17.53 -22.51 -9.01
CA GLY A 454 16.12 -22.13 -8.87
C GLY A 454 15.22 -23.20 -8.26
N ASP A 455 15.75 -24.37 -7.88
CA ASP A 455 14.97 -25.43 -7.23
C ASP A 455 14.43 -24.92 -5.89
N VAL A 456 13.14 -25.13 -5.62
CA VAL A 456 12.47 -24.60 -4.43
C VAL A 456 12.47 -25.65 -3.34
N PHE A 457 13.10 -25.36 -2.20
CA PHE A 457 13.08 -26.20 -1.01
C PHE A 457 12.00 -25.69 -0.04
N ILE A 458 11.28 -26.62 0.57
CA ILE A 458 10.08 -26.37 1.37
C ILE A 458 10.17 -27.14 2.67
N ALA A 459 10.09 -26.46 3.81
CA ALA A 459 9.91 -27.10 5.10
C ALA A 459 8.43 -27.44 5.28
N ASP A 460 8.11 -28.72 5.07
CA ASP A 460 6.77 -29.31 5.13
C ASP A 460 6.54 -29.80 6.56
N THR A 461 6.27 -28.83 7.44
CA THR A 461 6.66 -28.84 8.85
C THR A 461 5.90 -29.85 9.68
N SER A 462 4.57 -29.89 9.56
CA SER A 462 3.74 -30.86 10.29
C SER A 462 3.85 -32.28 9.70
N ASN A 463 4.40 -32.42 8.50
CA ASN A 463 4.83 -33.68 7.89
C ASN A 463 6.27 -34.10 8.25
N CYS A 464 6.94 -33.36 9.14
CA CYS A 464 8.30 -33.64 9.64
C CYS A 464 9.36 -33.89 8.55
N ARG A 465 9.32 -33.12 7.46
CA ARG A 465 10.18 -33.32 6.28
C ARG A 465 10.52 -32.02 5.54
N ILE A 466 11.54 -32.08 4.69
CA ILE A 466 11.85 -31.08 3.67
C ILE A 466 11.52 -31.67 2.29
N ARG A 467 10.76 -30.92 1.50
CA ARG A 467 10.47 -31.23 0.09
C ARG A 467 11.35 -30.36 -0.82
N LYS A 468 11.67 -30.84 -2.02
CA LYS A 468 12.24 -30.06 -3.13
C LYS A 468 11.26 -30.10 -4.31
N VAL A 469 10.99 -28.95 -4.90
CA VAL A 469 10.39 -28.80 -6.23
C VAL A 469 11.49 -28.51 -7.25
N SER A 470 11.53 -29.31 -8.31
CA SER A 470 12.43 -29.12 -9.45
C SER A 470 12.05 -27.89 -10.26
N SER A 471 13.00 -26.96 -10.49
CA SER A 471 12.73 -25.73 -11.27
C SER A 471 12.43 -26.01 -12.75
N SER A 472 13.03 -27.07 -13.31
CA SER A 472 12.93 -27.43 -14.73
C SER A 472 11.75 -28.35 -15.06
N THR A 473 11.14 -29.00 -14.07
CA THR A 473 10.05 -29.98 -14.29
C THR A 473 8.81 -29.78 -13.42
N GLY A 474 8.86 -28.92 -12.40
CA GLY A 474 7.76 -28.73 -11.45
C GLY A 474 7.47 -29.95 -10.55
N ILE A 475 8.31 -30.98 -10.59
CA ILE A 475 8.14 -32.23 -9.82
C ILE A 475 8.58 -32.01 -8.37
N ILE A 476 7.76 -32.47 -7.41
CA ILE A 476 8.09 -32.46 -5.97
C ILE A 476 8.67 -33.80 -5.51
N THR A 477 9.59 -33.76 -4.54
CA THR A 477 10.23 -34.93 -3.91
C THR A 477 10.56 -34.64 -2.44
N THR A 478 10.48 -35.63 -1.55
CA THR A 478 11.09 -35.53 -0.21
C THR A 478 12.61 -35.63 -0.33
N VAL A 479 13.34 -34.71 0.29
CA VAL A 479 14.83 -34.66 0.29
C VAL A 479 15.46 -34.77 1.66
N ALA A 480 14.69 -34.54 2.74
CA ALA A 480 15.11 -34.85 4.10
C ALA A 480 13.92 -35.14 5.02
N GLY A 481 14.06 -36.04 5.99
CA GLY A 481 12.99 -36.36 6.94
C GLY A 481 11.87 -37.22 6.34
N GLY A 482 10.82 -37.44 7.14
CA GLY A 482 9.66 -38.23 6.73
C GLY A 482 8.83 -38.75 7.90
N THR A 483 9.50 -39.10 9.00
CA THR A 483 8.89 -39.48 10.28
C THR A 483 9.39 -38.55 11.38
N CYS A 484 8.50 -38.13 12.27
CA CYS A 484 8.85 -37.25 13.38
C CYS A 484 9.75 -37.97 14.40
N GLY A 485 10.94 -37.41 14.67
CA GLY A 485 11.92 -38.02 15.57
C GLY A 485 13.33 -37.45 15.35
N PHE A 486 14.38 -38.22 15.66
CA PHE A 486 15.78 -37.80 15.47
C PHE A 486 16.70 -38.95 15.04
N GLY A 487 17.54 -38.72 14.03
CA GLY A 487 18.62 -39.62 13.61
C GLY A 487 19.67 -38.90 12.76
N ASP A 488 20.95 -39.17 12.99
CA ASP A 488 22.11 -38.45 12.44
C ASP A 488 23.08 -39.40 11.70
N ASN A 489 23.89 -38.85 10.78
CA ASN A 489 24.87 -39.56 9.94
C ASN A 489 24.28 -40.66 9.04
N VAL A 490 22.98 -40.58 8.77
CA VAL A 490 22.24 -41.39 7.78
C VAL A 490 22.00 -40.57 6.50
N LEU A 491 21.49 -41.21 5.44
CA LEU A 491 20.96 -40.49 4.29
C LEU A 491 19.80 -39.59 4.75
N ALA A 492 19.71 -38.37 4.21
CA ALA A 492 18.77 -37.37 4.69
C ALA A 492 17.30 -37.81 4.55
N VAL A 493 16.97 -38.59 3.51
CA VAL A 493 15.64 -39.17 3.28
C VAL A 493 15.26 -40.28 4.28
N ASP A 494 16.25 -40.96 4.87
CA ASP A 494 16.05 -41.96 5.93
C ASP A 494 16.08 -41.33 7.33
N ALA A 495 16.42 -40.04 7.40
CA ALA A 495 16.54 -39.32 8.66
C ALA A 495 15.20 -39.01 9.30
N GLN A 496 15.26 -38.66 10.58
CA GLN A 496 14.12 -38.10 11.30
C GLN A 496 14.41 -36.65 11.70
N LEU A 497 13.39 -35.82 11.52
CA LEU A 497 13.31 -34.39 11.87
C LEU A 497 12.08 -34.20 12.77
N ASN A 498 12.00 -33.10 13.52
CA ASN A 498 10.88 -32.81 14.40
C ASN A 498 10.44 -31.35 14.28
N THR A 499 9.33 -31.15 13.56
CA THR A 499 8.79 -29.85 13.14
C THR A 499 9.88 -28.91 12.58
N PRO A 500 10.51 -29.24 11.43
CA PRO A 500 11.49 -28.36 10.82
C PRO A 500 10.84 -27.04 10.39
N TYR A 501 11.35 -25.89 10.86
CA TYR A 501 10.80 -24.57 10.56
C TYR A 501 11.59 -23.92 9.41
N GLY A 502 12.60 -23.11 9.73
CA GLY A 502 13.41 -22.41 8.75
C GLY A 502 14.45 -23.30 8.09
N ILE A 503 14.69 -23.03 6.80
CA ILE A 503 15.69 -23.68 5.97
C ILE A 503 16.54 -22.66 5.23
N SER A 504 17.73 -23.06 4.80
CA SER A 504 18.64 -22.27 3.97
C SER A 504 19.52 -23.19 3.12
N VAL A 505 19.92 -22.77 1.92
CA VAL A 505 20.76 -23.54 1.00
C VAL A 505 21.97 -22.71 0.60
N ASN A 506 23.17 -23.27 0.64
CA ASN A 506 24.38 -22.56 0.21
C ASN A 506 24.69 -22.76 -1.29
N SER A 507 25.68 -22.02 -1.79
CA SER A 507 26.14 -22.08 -3.20
C SER A 507 26.70 -23.45 -3.64
N LYS A 508 26.91 -24.40 -2.72
CA LYS A 508 27.31 -25.79 -3.00
C LYS A 508 26.13 -26.77 -3.03
N GLY A 509 24.90 -26.27 -2.85
CA GLY A 509 23.69 -27.09 -2.76
C GLY A 509 23.51 -27.78 -1.40
N GLU A 510 24.29 -27.44 -0.38
CA GLU A 510 24.13 -28.00 0.97
C GLU A 510 22.96 -27.31 1.68
N LEU A 511 22.05 -28.12 2.22
CA LEU A 511 20.81 -27.67 2.87
C LEU A 511 20.99 -27.64 4.39
N PHE A 512 20.58 -26.53 5.01
CA PHE A 512 20.62 -26.28 6.45
C PHE A 512 19.20 -26.20 6.97
N ILE A 513 18.92 -26.84 8.11
CA ILE A 513 17.57 -27.03 8.64
C ILE A 513 17.54 -26.65 10.13
N ALA A 514 16.62 -25.77 10.51
CA ALA A 514 16.26 -25.56 11.91
C ALA A 514 15.29 -26.66 12.35
N ASP A 515 15.81 -27.64 13.08
CA ASP A 515 15.11 -28.85 13.53
C ASP A 515 14.51 -28.57 14.92
N THR A 516 13.45 -27.76 14.90
CA THR A 516 12.97 -26.90 15.99
C THR A 516 12.73 -27.65 17.30
N ASN A 517 11.90 -28.70 17.27
CA ASN A 517 11.56 -29.47 18.47
C ASN A 517 12.63 -30.48 18.87
N ASN A 518 13.59 -30.78 17.99
CA ASN A 518 14.84 -31.49 18.35
C ASN A 518 15.93 -30.56 18.89
N HIS A 519 15.68 -29.24 18.93
CA HIS A 519 16.58 -28.19 19.44
C HIS A 519 17.97 -28.20 18.79
N ARG A 520 18.01 -28.40 17.47
CA ARG A 520 19.23 -28.58 16.68
C ARG A 520 19.18 -27.79 15.38
N ILE A 521 20.37 -27.47 14.87
CA ILE A 521 20.57 -27.13 13.46
C ILE A 521 21.22 -28.34 12.78
N ARG A 522 20.60 -28.79 11.69
CA ARG A 522 21.04 -29.93 10.90
C ARG A 522 21.59 -29.43 9.56
N LYS A 523 22.52 -30.18 8.98
CA LYS A 523 23.08 -29.95 7.64
C LYS A 523 22.98 -31.23 6.83
N VAL A 524 22.44 -31.14 5.61
CA VAL A 524 22.53 -32.16 4.56
C VAL A 524 23.70 -31.81 3.64
N SER A 525 24.62 -32.76 3.47
CA SER A 525 25.76 -32.63 2.55
C SER A 525 25.34 -32.72 1.08
N SER A 526 26.23 -32.30 0.17
CA SER A 526 26.08 -32.59 -1.27
C SER A 526 26.13 -34.09 -1.60
N SER A 527 26.60 -34.94 -0.69
CA SER A 527 26.50 -36.40 -0.75
C SER A 527 25.20 -36.99 -0.18
N GLY A 528 24.25 -36.15 0.24
CA GLY A 528 22.92 -36.58 0.70
C GLY A 528 22.86 -37.10 2.13
N PHE A 529 23.91 -36.96 2.95
CA PHE A 529 23.92 -37.37 4.36
C PHE A 529 23.55 -36.20 5.28
N ILE A 530 22.76 -36.46 6.33
CA ILE A 530 22.42 -35.47 7.35
C ILE A 530 23.34 -35.55 8.57
N SER A 531 23.64 -34.41 9.20
CA SER A 531 24.42 -34.30 10.43
C SER A 531 23.96 -33.11 11.28
N THR A 532 24.05 -33.20 12.61
CA THR A 532 23.88 -32.05 13.51
C THR A 532 25.13 -31.18 13.51
N ILE A 533 24.96 -29.88 13.28
CA ILE A 533 26.06 -28.89 13.27
C ILE A 533 25.99 -27.90 14.44
N ALA A 534 24.82 -27.75 15.08
CA ALA A 534 24.67 -27.02 16.33
C ALA A 534 23.50 -27.54 17.16
N GLY A 535 23.60 -27.37 18.48
CA GLY A 535 22.62 -27.91 19.42
C GLY A 535 22.94 -29.36 19.81
N ASN A 536 23.01 -29.62 21.12
CA ASN A 536 23.14 -30.98 21.65
C ASN A 536 21.79 -31.71 21.78
N GLY A 537 20.67 -30.99 21.68
CA GLY A 537 19.29 -31.47 21.83
C GLY A 537 18.62 -31.15 23.18
N VAL A 538 19.36 -30.59 24.14
CA VAL A 538 18.81 -30.12 25.42
C VAL A 538 18.35 -28.68 25.26
N GLY A 539 17.06 -28.44 25.51
CA GLY A 539 16.46 -27.10 25.44
C GLY A 539 17.09 -26.15 26.46
N GLY A 540 17.67 -25.05 25.98
CA GLY A 540 18.19 -23.98 26.84
C GLY A 540 19.25 -23.12 26.13
N PHE A 541 20.04 -22.38 26.92
CA PHE A 541 21.15 -21.55 26.43
C PHE A 541 22.47 -21.99 27.09
N SER A 542 23.48 -22.31 26.30
CA SER A 542 24.85 -22.58 26.76
C SER A 542 25.85 -22.49 25.59
N GLY A 543 27.14 -22.65 25.88
CA GLY A 543 28.15 -23.02 24.87
C GLY A 543 28.80 -21.90 24.07
N ASP A 544 28.50 -20.63 24.34
CA ASP A 544 29.20 -19.51 23.70
C ASP A 544 30.72 -19.56 23.95
N GLY A 545 31.51 -19.37 22.89
CA GLY A 545 32.97 -19.58 22.88
C GLY A 545 33.41 -21.04 22.71
N GLY A 546 32.48 -22.00 22.78
CA GLY A 546 32.72 -23.44 22.56
C GLY A 546 32.23 -23.94 21.20
N LEU A 547 32.41 -25.26 20.96
CA LEU A 547 31.91 -25.93 19.76
C LEU A 547 30.37 -25.91 19.69
N ALA A 548 29.83 -25.51 18.54
CA ALA A 548 28.39 -25.32 18.34
C ALA A 548 27.55 -26.58 18.59
N THR A 549 28.10 -27.78 18.31
CA THR A 549 27.46 -29.08 18.56
C THR A 549 27.29 -29.41 20.05
N ASN A 550 28.09 -28.82 20.94
CA ASN A 550 28.00 -29.03 22.38
C ASN A 550 27.03 -28.04 23.06
N ALA A 551 26.65 -26.96 22.38
CA ALA A 551 25.81 -25.91 22.92
C ALA A 551 24.34 -26.32 23.07
N ASN A 552 23.63 -25.68 23.99
CA ASN A 552 22.18 -25.71 24.05
C ASN A 552 21.61 -24.61 23.13
N LEU A 553 20.52 -24.96 22.45
CA LEU A 553 19.60 -24.07 21.73
C LEU A 553 18.19 -24.34 22.30
N PHE A 554 17.22 -23.45 22.09
CA PHE A 554 15.83 -23.72 22.49
C PHE A 554 14.84 -23.27 21.42
N LYS A 555 14.24 -24.26 20.74
CA LYS A 555 13.35 -24.08 19.59
C LYS A 555 13.88 -23.06 18.58
N PRO A 556 15.03 -23.32 17.94
CA PRO A 556 15.55 -22.42 16.91
C PRO A 556 14.58 -22.39 15.72
N SER A 557 14.14 -21.20 15.30
CA SER A 557 13.10 -21.04 14.26
C SER A 557 13.67 -20.92 12.84
N LYS A 558 14.80 -20.22 12.68
CA LYS A 558 15.42 -19.93 11.37
C LYS A 558 16.93 -20.16 11.45
N VAL A 559 17.48 -20.74 10.38
CA VAL A 559 18.91 -20.81 10.09
C VAL A 559 19.17 -20.10 8.76
N VAL A 560 20.29 -19.36 8.66
CA VAL A 560 20.77 -18.74 7.42
C VAL A 560 22.27 -18.92 7.33
N VAL A 561 22.81 -19.20 6.14
CA VAL A 561 24.26 -19.34 5.89
C VAL A 561 24.73 -18.25 4.92
N ASN A 562 25.87 -17.62 5.19
CA ASN A 562 26.44 -16.58 4.31
C ASN A 562 27.44 -17.17 3.29
N SER A 563 27.91 -16.33 2.36
CA SER A 563 28.82 -16.71 1.27
C SER A 563 30.18 -17.26 1.72
N ILE A 564 30.64 -16.90 2.93
CA ILE A 564 31.88 -17.41 3.54
C ILE A 564 31.66 -18.62 4.47
N GLY A 565 30.42 -19.11 4.58
CA GLY A 565 30.07 -20.33 5.31
C GLY A 565 29.81 -20.16 6.81
N GLU A 566 29.69 -18.92 7.30
CA GLU A 566 29.21 -18.65 8.66
C GLU A 566 27.69 -18.81 8.73
N ILE A 567 27.18 -19.22 9.89
CA ILE A 567 25.78 -19.66 10.06
C ILE A 567 25.12 -18.86 11.18
N PHE A 568 23.95 -18.29 10.90
CA PHE A 568 23.18 -17.43 11.78
C PHE A 568 21.89 -18.14 12.20
N ILE A 569 21.54 -18.07 13.48
CA ILE A 569 20.46 -18.86 14.09
C ILE A 569 19.57 -17.94 14.92
N ALA A 570 18.26 -17.97 14.65
CA ALA A 570 17.25 -17.40 15.54
C ALA A 570 16.95 -18.42 16.65
N ASP A 571 17.51 -18.21 17.83
CA ASP A 571 17.40 -19.09 19.00
C ASP A 571 16.20 -18.63 19.85
N SER A 572 15.00 -18.77 19.27
CA SER A 572 13.82 -17.98 19.61
C SER A 572 13.41 -18.07 21.07
N SER A 573 13.37 -19.29 21.64
CA SER A 573 12.97 -19.47 23.05
C SER A 573 14.09 -19.16 24.04
N THR A 574 15.29 -18.77 23.57
CA THR A 574 16.33 -18.14 24.40
C THR A 574 16.44 -16.63 24.18
N ASN A 575 15.58 -16.02 23.36
CA ASN A 575 15.57 -14.58 23.01
C ASN A 575 16.92 -14.08 22.42
N ARG A 576 17.56 -14.89 21.56
CA ARG A 576 18.89 -14.59 21.01
C ARG A 576 19.00 -14.82 19.51
N ILE A 577 19.94 -14.10 18.91
CA ILE A 577 20.56 -14.46 17.63
C ILE A 577 21.95 -15.01 17.92
N ARG A 578 22.21 -16.24 17.48
CA ARG A 578 23.49 -16.94 17.62
C ARG A 578 24.20 -17.00 16.27
N LYS A 579 25.53 -17.03 16.26
CA LYS A 579 26.38 -17.18 15.07
C LYS A 579 27.37 -18.33 15.28
N ILE A 580 27.50 -19.21 14.29
CA ILE A 580 28.60 -20.17 14.17
C ILE A 580 29.66 -19.57 13.25
N LEU A 581 30.89 -19.50 13.74
CA LEU A 581 32.07 -19.07 13.00
C LEU A 581 32.64 -20.22 12.15
N THR A 582 33.48 -19.91 11.16
CA THR A 582 34.06 -20.89 10.22
C THR A 582 34.93 -21.97 10.88
N ASN A 583 35.34 -21.79 12.13
CA ASN A 583 36.05 -22.78 12.95
C ASN A 583 35.13 -23.70 13.77
N GLY A 584 33.80 -23.56 13.66
CA GLY A 584 32.81 -24.32 14.43
C GLY A 584 32.48 -23.78 15.83
N THR A 585 33.05 -22.65 16.23
CA THR A 585 32.70 -21.97 17.50
C THR A 585 31.35 -21.25 17.38
N ILE A 586 30.48 -21.37 18.39
CA ILE A 586 29.24 -20.59 18.50
C ILE A 586 29.41 -19.38 19.43
N ILE A 587 28.74 -18.27 19.10
CA ILE A 587 28.65 -17.05 19.92
C ILE A 587 27.24 -16.45 19.84
N THR A 588 26.81 -15.67 20.83
CA THR A 588 25.67 -14.76 20.72
C THR A 588 26.10 -13.47 20.02
N ILE A 589 25.28 -12.96 19.09
CA ILE A 589 25.52 -11.68 18.39
C ILE A 589 24.43 -10.63 18.61
N ALA A 590 23.25 -11.05 19.07
CA ALA A 590 22.22 -10.13 19.56
C ALA A 590 21.30 -10.83 20.58
N GLY A 591 20.75 -10.06 21.52
CA GLY A 591 19.85 -10.56 22.56
C GLY A 591 20.58 -10.94 23.85
N ASN A 592 20.18 -10.33 24.97
CA ASN A 592 20.70 -10.67 26.31
C ASN A 592 20.00 -11.87 26.96
N GLY A 593 18.90 -12.35 26.37
CA GLY A 593 18.12 -13.51 26.81
C GLY A 593 16.79 -13.20 27.52
N ASN A 594 16.60 -11.97 27.98
CA ASN A 594 15.33 -11.53 28.56
C ASN A 594 14.38 -11.06 27.43
N SER A 595 13.13 -11.52 27.48
CA SER A 595 12.08 -11.02 26.59
C SER A 595 11.71 -9.58 26.96
N GLY A 596 11.68 -8.70 25.97
CA GLY A 596 11.43 -7.28 26.15
C GLY A 596 12.07 -6.45 25.03
N PHE A 597 12.04 -5.12 25.18
CA PHE A 597 12.50 -4.16 24.17
C PHE A 597 13.36 -3.06 24.80
N ASN A 598 14.64 -2.99 24.41
CA ASN A 598 15.55 -1.87 24.65
C ASN A 598 16.70 -1.90 23.63
N GLY A 599 17.67 -0.99 23.79
CA GLY A 599 19.00 -1.13 23.20
C GLY A 599 19.09 -0.88 21.69
N ASP A 600 18.24 0.01 21.15
CA ASP A 600 18.51 0.62 19.85
C ASP A 600 19.72 1.57 19.97
N GLU A 601 20.56 1.65 18.93
CA GLU A 601 21.87 2.35 18.92
C GLU A 601 22.88 1.90 20.00
N ALA A 602 22.62 0.78 20.68
CA ALA A 602 23.48 0.20 21.71
C ALA A 602 24.10 -1.14 21.27
N ASP A 603 24.96 -1.72 22.12
CA ASP A 603 25.54 -3.04 21.86
C ASP A 603 24.46 -4.14 21.80
N ALA A 604 24.36 -4.80 20.65
CA ALA A 604 23.30 -5.74 20.34
C ALA A 604 23.23 -6.94 21.28
N THR A 605 24.36 -7.37 21.87
CA THR A 605 24.38 -8.49 22.83
C THR A 605 23.77 -8.12 24.19
N ASN A 606 23.71 -6.82 24.50
CA ASN A 606 23.06 -6.28 25.69
C ASN A 606 21.58 -5.91 25.47
N SER A 607 21.13 -5.79 24.22
CA SER A 607 19.73 -5.50 23.88
C SER A 607 18.79 -6.68 24.17
N GLN A 608 17.53 -6.40 24.52
CA GLN A 608 16.45 -7.38 24.66
C GLN A 608 15.78 -7.64 23.31
N LEU A 609 15.36 -8.88 23.08
CA LEU A 609 14.54 -9.31 21.94
C LEU A 609 13.37 -10.13 22.50
N GLY A 610 12.21 -10.11 21.85
CA GLY A 610 11.06 -10.93 22.22
C GLY A 610 10.80 -11.99 21.16
N SER A 611 11.18 -13.24 21.43
CA SER A 611 10.96 -14.39 20.53
C SER A 611 11.39 -14.13 19.07
N PRO A 612 12.66 -13.83 18.78
CA PRO A 612 13.11 -13.54 17.42
C PRO A 612 12.85 -14.73 16.49
N TYR A 613 12.20 -14.49 15.35
CA TYR A 613 11.65 -15.57 14.50
C TYR A 613 12.37 -15.76 13.17
N GLY A 614 12.68 -14.67 12.46
CA GLY A 614 13.29 -14.68 11.14
C GLY A 614 14.59 -13.89 11.11
N ILE A 615 15.48 -14.28 10.19
CA ILE A 615 16.75 -13.61 9.90
C ILE A 615 16.86 -13.46 8.38
N ALA A 616 17.31 -12.29 7.93
CA ALA A 616 17.79 -12.04 6.57
C ALA A 616 19.18 -11.38 6.62
N LEU A 617 20.00 -11.63 5.60
CA LEU A 617 21.35 -11.08 5.45
C LEU A 617 21.43 -10.28 4.16
N SER A 618 21.99 -9.06 4.20
CA SER A 618 22.27 -8.30 2.97
C SER A 618 23.56 -8.81 2.30
N SER A 619 23.75 -8.43 1.03
CA SER A 619 25.02 -8.61 0.31
C SER A 619 26.20 -7.87 0.96
N THR A 620 25.93 -6.82 1.75
CA THR A 620 26.90 -6.05 2.54
C THR A 620 27.13 -6.61 3.95
N GLY A 621 26.46 -7.70 4.34
CA GLY A 621 26.62 -8.34 5.65
C GLY A 621 25.79 -7.74 6.79
N GLU A 622 24.84 -6.84 6.48
CA GLU A 622 23.85 -6.35 7.44
C GLU A 622 22.87 -7.48 7.82
N ILE A 623 22.39 -7.49 9.06
CA ILE A 623 21.51 -8.54 9.57
C ILE A 623 20.16 -7.93 9.96
N TYR A 624 19.08 -8.44 9.37
CA TYR A 624 17.71 -8.01 9.66
C TYR A 624 16.97 -9.13 10.38
N ILE A 625 16.27 -8.79 11.46
CA ILE A 625 15.66 -9.72 12.41
C ILE A 625 14.19 -9.37 12.56
N SER A 626 13.28 -10.35 12.51
CA SER A 626 11.91 -10.15 13.00
C SER A 626 11.84 -10.41 14.50
N ASP A 627 11.71 -9.32 15.25
CA ASP A 627 11.58 -9.26 16.70
C ASP A 627 10.09 -9.43 17.06
N GLN A 628 9.58 -10.65 16.81
CA GLN A 628 8.16 -10.98 16.68
C GLN A 628 7.34 -10.51 17.88
N GLY A 629 7.78 -10.82 19.11
CA GLY A 629 7.09 -10.48 20.35
C GLY A 629 7.05 -8.99 20.65
N ASN A 630 7.94 -8.21 20.05
CA ASN A 630 7.95 -6.74 20.12
C ASN A 630 7.27 -6.06 18.91
N ASN A 631 6.72 -6.85 17.97
CA ASN A 631 6.08 -6.40 16.74
C ASN A 631 6.98 -5.53 15.83
N ARG A 632 8.26 -5.89 15.67
CA ARG A 632 9.23 -5.08 14.91
C ARG A 632 10.10 -5.91 13.95
N ILE A 633 10.59 -5.24 12.90
CA ILE A 633 11.84 -5.63 12.24
C ILE A 633 12.97 -4.79 12.86
N ARG A 634 14.11 -5.41 13.19
CA ARG A 634 15.33 -4.70 13.62
C ARG A 634 16.49 -4.96 12.68
N LYS A 635 17.42 -4.01 12.61
CA LYS A 635 18.66 -4.07 11.82
C LYS A 635 19.86 -4.05 12.77
N LEU A 636 20.78 -4.99 12.61
CA LEU A 636 22.11 -4.92 13.23
C LEU A 636 23.05 -4.20 12.25
N VAL A 637 23.77 -3.20 12.76
CA VAL A 637 24.76 -2.42 12.02
C VAL A 637 26.12 -2.61 12.70
N PRO A 638 27.21 -2.91 11.96
CA PRO A 638 28.55 -2.91 12.52
C PRO A 638 28.90 -1.52 13.07
N TYR A 639 29.35 -1.46 14.32
CA TYR A 639 29.80 -0.23 14.98
C TYR A 639 31.18 -0.43 15.59
N CYS A 640 31.91 0.67 15.78
CA CYS A 640 33.18 0.64 16.51
C CYS A 640 32.94 1.03 17.97
N VAL A 641 33.37 0.17 18.88
CA VAL A 641 33.64 0.59 20.27
C VAL A 641 34.66 1.74 20.28
N ASN A 642 34.68 2.54 21.35
CA ASN A 642 35.71 3.56 21.61
C ASN A 642 35.94 4.59 20.46
N GLN A 643 34.87 5.04 19.80
CA GLN A 643 34.88 6.09 18.77
C GLN A 643 35.78 5.83 17.54
N GLY A 644 36.06 4.57 17.21
CA GLY A 644 36.65 4.22 15.92
C GLY A 644 35.75 4.63 14.73
N THR A 645 36.36 5.00 13.61
CA THR A 645 35.66 5.20 12.33
C THR A 645 35.57 3.87 11.60
N LEU A 646 34.37 3.45 11.20
CA LEU A 646 34.16 2.21 10.45
C LEU A 646 34.41 2.46 8.95
N VAL A 647 35.39 1.76 8.37
CA VAL A 647 35.71 1.83 6.92
C VAL A 647 35.80 0.40 6.39
N ASN A 648 35.01 0.07 5.36
CA ASN A 648 34.92 -1.27 4.77
C ASN A 648 34.78 -2.41 5.80
N GLY A 649 33.94 -2.19 6.83
CA GLY A 649 33.70 -3.15 7.91
C GLY A 649 34.81 -3.28 8.95
N SER A 650 35.92 -2.54 8.82
CA SER A 650 37.03 -2.50 9.78
C SER A 650 37.02 -1.20 10.58
N CYS A 651 37.45 -1.25 11.85
CA CYS A 651 37.51 -0.08 12.72
C CYS A 651 38.88 0.59 12.72
N PHE A 652 38.92 1.86 12.35
CA PHE A 652 40.12 2.70 12.34
C PHE A 652 40.06 3.72 13.47
N TYR A 653 41.11 3.78 14.29
CA TYR A 653 41.20 4.67 15.44
C TYR A 653 42.19 5.80 15.15
N THR A 654 41.77 7.04 15.38
CA THR A 654 42.62 8.24 15.19
C THR A 654 43.33 8.60 16.48
N ASP A 655 44.58 8.17 16.62
CA ASP A 655 45.45 8.59 17.72
C ASP A 655 45.70 10.10 17.66
N TYR A 656 45.08 10.85 18.59
CA TYR A 656 45.25 12.30 18.72
C TYR A 656 46.64 12.74 19.21
N ASN A 657 47.59 11.81 19.37
CA ASN A 657 48.96 12.05 19.84
C ASN A 657 49.99 11.19 19.07
N ASN A 658 50.33 11.57 17.83
CA ASN A 658 51.72 11.86 17.41
C ASN A 658 51.90 12.09 15.90
N ASN A 659 52.84 12.95 15.54
CA ASN A 659 53.29 13.14 14.15
C ASN A 659 54.25 12.03 13.70
N SER A 660 53.75 10.94 13.12
CA SER A 660 54.51 10.18 12.12
C SER A 660 53.62 9.28 11.26
N THR A 661 53.80 9.34 9.94
CA THR A 661 53.24 8.34 9.02
C THR A 661 53.96 7.00 9.18
N LYS A 662 53.27 5.98 9.67
CA LYS A 662 53.64 4.58 9.47
C LYS A 662 52.42 3.73 9.12
N ASP A 663 52.49 3.15 7.93
CA ASP A 663 51.73 1.95 7.58
C ASP A 663 52.12 0.83 8.56
N ASN A 664 51.12 0.12 9.09
CA ASN A 664 51.30 -0.88 10.15
C ASN A 664 50.42 -2.11 9.87
N SER A 665 50.45 -2.58 8.63
CA SER A 665 50.11 -3.98 8.34
C SER A 665 51.03 -4.92 9.14
N ASN A 666 50.42 -5.86 9.87
CA ASN A 666 51.02 -6.79 10.84
C ASN A 666 51.41 -6.21 12.21
N VAL A 667 50.48 -6.33 13.18
CA VAL A 667 50.84 -6.77 14.54
C VAL A 667 50.22 -8.16 14.72
N SER A 668 51.07 -9.15 15.00
CA SER A 668 50.67 -10.56 15.12
C SER A 668 50.23 -10.93 16.54
N ASN A 669 49.54 -12.05 16.67
CA ASN A 669 49.17 -12.67 17.94
C ASN A 669 50.35 -12.74 18.93
N ASN A 670 50.14 -12.30 20.17
CA ASN A 670 50.50 -13.07 21.37
C ASN A 670 50.00 -12.43 22.67
N ASN A 671 49.81 -13.30 23.67
CA ASN A 671 49.57 -13.00 25.10
C ASN A 671 48.22 -12.34 25.47
N GLN A 672 47.55 -12.75 26.57
CA GLN A 672 47.79 -13.95 27.40
C GLN A 672 46.50 -14.39 28.11
N ILE A 673 46.37 -15.70 28.34
CA ILE A 673 45.42 -16.24 29.32
C ILE A 673 45.94 -15.86 30.71
N LEU A 674 45.11 -15.21 31.52
CA LEU A 674 45.40 -14.96 32.93
C LEU A 674 44.21 -15.41 33.78
N ALA A 675 44.17 -16.71 34.06
CA ALA A 675 43.28 -17.27 35.06
C ALA A 675 43.75 -16.84 36.46
N VAL A 676 42.83 -16.41 37.32
CA VAL A 676 43.07 -16.24 38.75
C VAL A 676 42.16 -17.21 39.49
N VAL A 677 42.76 -18.13 40.24
CA VAL A 677 42.06 -19.24 40.90
C VAL A 677 42.51 -19.31 42.36
N LEU A 678 41.55 -19.06 43.27
CA LEU A 678 41.61 -19.42 44.70
C LEU A 678 42.67 -18.65 45.55
N PRO A 679 42.63 -18.66 46.91
CA PRO A 679 41.95 -19.61 47.80
C PRO A 679 40.78 -19.09 48.66
N SER A 680 40.00 -20.05 49.13
CA SER A 680 39.00 -19.95 50.20
C SER A 680 39.62 -20.13 51.59
N VAL A 681 38.91 -19.71 52.66
CA VAL A 681 38.83 -20.32 54.03
C VAL A 681 38.08 -19.40 55.04
N LEU A 682 37.24 -19.99 55.94
CA LEU A 682 36.59 -19.44 57.17
C LEU A 682 35.75 -18.12 57.06
N VAL A 683 34.39 -18.06 57.04
CA VAL A 683 33.33 -18.58 57.94
C VAL A 683 33.55 -18.22 59.43
N PRO A 684 32.56 -17.73 60.25
CA PRO A 684 31.19 -17.20 59.98
C PRO A 684 30.83 -15.84 60.67
N VAL A 685 29.69 -15.23 60.30
CA VAL A 685 28.62 -14.78 61.24
C VAL A 685 27.25 -14.96 60.55
N PHE A 686 26.22 -15.37 61.30
CA PHE A 686 24.84 -15.63 60.82
C PHE A 686 23.88 -14.47 61.20
N CYS A 687 22.74 -14.40 60.51
CA CYS A 687 21.54 -13.60 60.83
C CYS A 687 21.63 -12.04 60.78
N ILE A 688 20.65 -11.42 60.10
CA ILE A 688 19.71 -10.39 60.65
C ILE A 688 18.79 -9.80 59.57
N VAL A 689 19.31 -9.42 58.40
CA VAL A 689 18.62 -8.46 57.50
C VAL A 689 17.42 -9.05 56.73
N ALA A 690 17.33 -10.37 56.55
CA ALA A 690 16.24 -11.02 55.82
C ALA A 690 14.85 -10.88 56.47
N GLY A 691 14.75 -10.43 57.72
CA GLY A 691 13.48 -10.33 58.45
C GLY A 691 12.60 -9.11 58.15
N ILE A 692 13.10 -8.09 57.44
CA ILE A 692 12.45 -6.75 57.43
C ILE A 692 11.43 -6.59 56.29
N VAL A 693 11.67 -7.14 55.10
CA VAL A 693 10.84 -6.87 53.91
C VAL A 693 9.50 -7.62 53.93
N VAL A 694 9.46 -8.84 54.47
CA VAL A 694 8.26 -9.69 54.50
C VAL A 694 7.18 -9.15 55.47
N VAL A 695 7.59 -8.43 56.52
CA VAL A 695 6.66 -7.90 57.54
C VAL A 695 5.86 -6.71 57.04
N LEU A 696 6.43 -5.85 56.18
CA LEU A 696 5.82 -4.58 55.78
C LEU A 696 4.62 -4.72 54.83
N LEU A 697 4.61 -5.74 53.95
CA LEU A 697 3.51 -5.93 52.99
C LEU A 697 2.26 -6.58 53.61
N ILE A 698 2.41 -7.36 54.68
CA ILE A 698 1.28 -8.02 55.36
C ILE A 698 0.39 -6.99 56.10
N CYS A 699 0.97 -5.87 56.56
CA CYS A 699 0.24 -4.83 57.28
C CYS A 699 -0.79 -4.07 56.42
N CYS A 700 -0.54 -3.88 55.12
CA CYS A 700 -1.40 -3.07 54.26
C CYS A 700 -2.77 -3.70 53.95
N VAL A 701 -2.91 -5.03 54.05
CA VAL A 701 -4.16 -5.75 53.72
C VAL A 701 -5.15 -5.77 54.89
N ILE A 702 -4.68 -5.53 56.13
CA ILE A 702 -5.46 -5.74 57.35
C ILE A 702 -6.27 -4.50 57.78
N PHE A 703 -5.92 -3.29 57.31
CA PHE A 703 -6.35 -2.04 57.95
C PHE A 703 -7.23 -1.07 57.14
N SER A 704 -8.13 -1.56 56.26
CA SER A 704 -9.10 -0.70 55.55
C SER A 704 -10.53 -1.27 55.39
N LYS A 705 -11.01 -2.10 56.32
CA LYS A 705 -12.45 -2.45 56.43
C LYS A 705 -13.00 -2.37 57.86
N ARG A 706 -13.47 -1.17 58.29
CA ARG A 706 -14.67 -0.99 59.15
C ARG A 706 -15.03 0.48 59.46
N THR A 707 -16.06 0.98 58.79
CA THR A 707 -17.23 1.61 59.42
C THR A 707 -18.49 0.99 58.80
N ARG A 708 -19.66 1.07 59.44
CA ARG A 708 -20.82 0.17 59.17
C ARG A 708 -22.15 0.78 59.62
N LYS A 709 -23.27 0.21 59.12
CA LYS A 709 -24.73 0.49 59.36
C LYS A 709 -25.36 1.32 58.23
N GLU A 710 -26.61 1.14 57.79
CA GLU A 710 -27.68 0.10 57.94
C GLU A 710 -28.73 0.35 56.79
N LYS A 711 -29.79 -0.41 56.44
CA LYS A 711 -30.52 -1.60 56.97
C LYS A 711 -31.41 -2.21 55.83
N SER A 712 -31.92 -3.45 55.99
CA SER A 712 -33.25 -4.01 55.55
C SER A 712 -33.76 -3.88 54.08
N THR A 713 -34.44 -4.85 53.42
CA THR A 713 -34.92 -6.22 53.80
C THR A 713 -35.43 -7.03 52.58
N GLU A 714 -35.30 -8.38 52.62
CA GLU A 714 -36.10 -9.42 51.90
C GLU A 714 -36.11 -9.47 50.34
N LYS A 715 -36.29 -10.60 49.63
CA LYS A 715 -36.45 -12.07 49.90
C LYS A 715 -35.94 -12.85 48.64
N VAL A 716 -35.21 -13.97 48.76
CA VAL A 716 -35.66 -15.40 48.57
C VAL A 716 -36.30 -15.66 47.19
N GLU A 717 -35.87 -16.59 46.30
CA GLU A 717 -34.96 -17.77 46.34
C GLU A 717 -34.24 -17.91 44.94
N SER A 718 -33.54 -18.95 44.42
CA SER A 718 -33.22 -20.35 44.78
C SER A 718 -31.83 -20.82 44.23
N VAL A 719 -31.58 -22.15 44.05
CA VAL A 719 -30.23 -22.76 43.83
C VAL A 719 -30.27 -24.06 42.91
N PRO A 720 -29.21 -24.87 42.64
CA PRO A 720 -28.76 -25.18 41.26
C PRO A 720 -28.60 -26.70 40.93
N ARG A 721 -27.87 -27.05 39.84
CA ARG A 721 -26.88 -28.17 39.63
C ARG A 721 -26.40 -28.22 38.16
N ASP A 722 -25.15 -28.56 37.78
CA ASP A 722 -24.35 -29.82 37.86
C ASP A 722 -24.87 -30.91 36.88
N LEU A 723 -24.09 -31.74 36.15
CA LEU A 723 -22.62 -31.93 36.00
C LEU A 723 -22.26 -32.55 34.59
N GLU A 724 -21.00 -33.00 34.44
CA GLU A 724 -20.24 -33.49 33.27
C GLU A 724 -20.68 -34.78 32.52
N MET A 725 -20.02 -35.00 31.36
CA MET A 725 -19.70 -36.29 30.69
C MET A 725 -20.84 -37.14 30.05
N ALA A 726 -20.60 -38.10 29.13
CA ALA A 726 -19.63 -38.31 28.02
C ALA A 726 -19.93 -39.68 27.34
N ILE A 727 -19.17 -40.04 26.28
CA ILE A 727 -18.91 -41.42 25.77
C ILE A 727 -19.98 -42.11 24.86
N GLU A 728 -19.58 -42.29 23.58
CA GLU A 728 -19.78 -43.45 22.65
C GLU A 728 -21.18 -44.03 22.30
N SER A 729 -21.31 -44.97 21.34
CA SER A 729 -20.87 -45.01 19.93
C SER A 729 -21.49 -46.23 19.19
N GLN A 730 -21.61 -46.18 17.84
CA GLN A 730 -21.80 -47.34 16.91
C GLN A 730 -23.10 -48.18 17.10
N THR A 731 -23.60 -49.05 16.20
CA THR A 731 -23.30 -49.48 14.80
C THR A 731 -24.67 -49.89 14.17
N LEU A 732 -25.09 -49.59 12.93
CA LEU A 732 -24.55 -49.86 11.56
C LEU A 732 -24.98 -51.24 11.01
N GLN A 733 -25.68 -51.27 9.85
CA GLN A 733 -25.77 -52.34 8.79
C GLN A 733 -27.10 -52.25 7.98
N THR A 734 -27.22 -52.58 6.68
CA THR A 734 -26.32 -52.55 5.48
C THR A 734 -27.13 -52.80 4.19
N MET A 735 -26.54 -52.42 3.02
CA MET A 735 -26.60 -53.03 1.66
C MET A 735 -26.68 -51.94 0.56
N GLU A 736 -25.61 -51.68 -0.20
CA GLU A 736 -25.15 -52.36 -1.45
C GLU A 736 -25.88 -51.83 -2.71
N SER A 737 -25.25 -51.58 -3.87
CA SER A 737 -23.85 -51.61 -4.37
C SER A 737 -23.72 -50.58 -5.55
N VAL A 738 -22.68 -50.36 -6.38
CA VAL A 738 -21.51 -51.11 -6.89
C VAL A 738 -20.24 -50.19 -6.86
N LYS A 739 -19.29 -50.27 -7.82
CA LYS A 739 -18.02 -49.50 -7.90
C LYS A 739 -17.66 -49.09 -9.35
N SER A 740 -16.97 -47.96 -9.54
CA SER A 740 -15.74 -47.87 -10.39
C SER A 740 -15.07 -46.46 -10.36
N GLU A 741 -13.74 -46.44 -10.45
CA GLU A 741 -12.85 -45.28 -10.72
C GLU A 741 -11.98 -45.62 -11.97
N PRO A 742 -11.00 -44.81 -12.44
CA PRO A 742 -10.83 -43.33 -12.47
C PRO A 742 -10.57 -42.81 -13.92
N THR A 743 -10.30 -41.49 -14.11
CA THR A 743 -9.19 -40.95 -14.96
C THR A 743 -9.17 -39.41 -15.05
N ASP A 744 -7.98 -38.80 -15.07
CA ASP A 744 -7.71 -37.48 -15.70
C ASP A 744 -7.73 -37.63 -17.25
N PHE A 745 -8.07 -36.55 -17.99
CA PHE A 745 -8.10 -36.36 -19.46
C PHE A 745 -7.30 -37.35 -20.36
N PRO A 746 -7.81 -37.76 -21.55
CA PRO A 746 -8.41 -36.89 -22.59
C PRO A 746 -9.76 -37.42 -23.16
N SER A 747 -10.39 -36.99 -24.27
CA SER A 747 -9.96 -36.20 -25.45
C SER A 747 -11.11 -35.49 -26.20
N GLU A 748 -10.73 -34.56 -27.08
CA GLU A 748 -11.45 -34.00 -28.26
C GLU A 748 -12.75 -33.16 -28.11
N GLN A 749 -12.62 -31.91 -28.61
CA GLN A 749 -13.54 -31.13 -29.44
C GLN A 749 -15.04 -30.97 -29.06
N SER A 750 -15.43 -29.69 -28.91
CA SER A 750 -16.80 -29.16 -28.76
C SER A 750 -17.55 -29.55 -27.47
N LEU A 751 -17.83 -28.55 -26.61
CA LEU A 751 -18.98 -28.49 -25.67
C LEU A 751 -19.00 -27.28 -24.71
N TYR A 752 -17.94 -26.46 -24.64
CA TYR A 752 -17.75 -25.44 -23.59
C TYR A 752 -18.69 -24.20 -23.61
N PHE A 753 -19.86 -24.25 -24.27
CA PHE A 753 -20.63 -23.04 -24.58
C PHE A 753 -22.17 -23.14 -24.52
N GLN A 754 -22.75 -24.07 -23.75
CA GLN A 754 -24.23 -24.28 -23.73
C GLN A 754 -24.92 -24.42 -22.36
N SER A 755 -24.24 -24.20 -21.22
CA SER A 755 -24.80 -24.45 -19.86
C SER A 755 -25.15 -23.21 -19.02
N MET A 756 -25.38 -22.06 -19.66
CA MET A 756 -26.19 -20.94 -19.13
C MET A 756 -27.03 -20.41 -20.31
N VAL A 757 -28.34 -20.12 -20.24
CA VAL A 757 -29.25 -19.78 -19.13
C VAL A 757 -30.66 -20.37 -19.37
N SER A 758 -31.39 -20.82 -18.34
CA SER A 758 -32.75 -20.31 -18.01
C SER A 758 -33.60 -21.14 -17.02
N SER A 759 -33.85 -20.55 -15.85
CA SER A 759 -35.17 -20.53 -15.19
C SER A 759 -35.13 -19.46 -14.08
N GLN A 760 -35.98 -18.43 -14.03
CA GLN A 760 -37.10 -18.04 -14.90
C GLN A 760 -37.08 -16.52 -15.14
N TYR A 761 -37.22 -16.08 -16.38
CA TYR A 761 -38.07 -14.95 -16.79
C TYR A 761 -38.24 -15.05 -18.31
N LYS A 762 -39.48 -14.94 -18.82
CA LYS A 762 -39.79 -15.17 -20.25
C LYS A 762 -40.82 -14.16 -20.75
N SER A 763 -40.68 -13.79 -22.02
CA SER A 763 -41.33 -12.68 -22.76
C SER A 763 -40.62 -11.33 -22.61
N VAL A 764 -40.37 -10.56 -23.68
CA VAL A 764 -40.70 -10.78 -25.12
C VAL A 764 -39.43 -11.15 -25.91
N ALA A 765 -39.57 -11.87 -27.02
CA ALA A 765 -38.46 -12.25 -27.89
C ALA A 765 -38.74 -11.92 -29.36
N SER A 766 -37.76 -11.32 -30.04
CA SER A 766 -37.64 -11.31 -31.50
C SER A 766 -36.19 -11.02 -31.91
N GLU A 767 -35.55 -11.99 -32.56
CA GLU A 767 -34.48 -11.84 -33.56
C GLU A 767 -33.19 -11.08 -33.17
N SER A 768 -32.18 -11.81 -32.68
CA SER A 768 -30.85 -11.87 -33.32
C SER A 768 -29.95 -12.92 -32.68
N SER A 769 -29.56 -13.94 -33.46
CA SER A 769 -28.64 -15.01 -33.05
C SER A 769 -27.37 -14.97 -33.91
N SER A 770 -26.25 -14.48 -33.37
CA SER A 770 -24.96 -14.49 -34.08
C SER A 770 -23.73 -14.25 -33.19
N ASN A 771 -23.73 -13.19 -32.36
CA ASN A 771 -22.53 -12.69 -31.70
C ASN A 771 -22.18 -13.45 -30.41
N ASN A 772 -21.34 -14.47 -30.54
CA ASN A 772 -20.68 -15.16 -29.44
C ASN A 772 -19.28 -15.60 -29.91
N ALA A 773 -18.22 -15.31 -29.13
CA ALA A 773 -16.85 -15.54 -29.57
C ALA A 773 -16.56 -17.00 -29.97
N ALA A 774 -17.18 -17.98 -29.32
CA ALA A 774 -16.97 -19.40 -29.62
C ALA A 774 -17.72 -19.90 -30.88
N SER A 775 -18.64 -19.12 -31.47
CA SER A 775 -19.16 -19.44 -32.81
C SER A 775 -18.18 -19.02 -33.90
N LYS A 776 -17.40 -17.94 -33.67
CA LYS A 776 -16.40 -17.40 -34.61
C LYS A 776 -15.03 -18.09 -34.54
N TYR A 777 -14.54 -18.43 -33.35
CA TYR A 777 -13.13 -18.74 -33.13
C TYR A 777 -12.86 -20.11 -32.50
N ASN A 778 -11.76 -20.73 -32.91
CA ASN A 778 -11.01 -21.74 -32.16
C ASN A 778 -9.90 -21.01 -31.40
N ILE A 779 -9.90 -21.04 -30.06
CA ILE A 779 -8.80 -20.48 -29.27
C ILE A 779 -7.65 -21.48 -29.29
N LEU A 780 -6.47 -21.03 -29.74
CA LEU A 780 -5.26 -21.86 -29.77
C LEU A 780 -4.45 -21.69 -28.49
N GLU A 781 -4.18 -20.44 -28.11
CA GLU A 781 -3.39 -20.09 -26.93
C GLU A 781 -3.66 -18.65 -26.47
N LYS A 782 -3.36 -18.34 -25.21
CA LYS A 782 -3.40 -16.98 -24.67
C LYS A 782 -2.02 -16.34 -24.83
N ILE A 783 -1.90 -15.35 -25.71
CA ILE A 783 -0.64 -14.68 -26.06
C ILE A 783 -0.35 -13.41 -25.23
N GLY A 784 -1.31 -12.95 -24.42
CA GLY A 784 -1.06 -11.84 -23.50
C GLY A 784 -2.17 -11.58 -22.49
N SER A 785 -1.83 -10.83 -21.44
CA SER A 785 -2.80 -10.13 -20.60
C SER A 785 -2.19 -8.87 -20.01
N GLY A 786 -2.94 -7.77 -20.09
CA GLY A 786 -2.62 -6.49 -19.47
C GLY A 786 -3.80 -5.95 -18.67
N ALA A 787 -3.66 -4.74 -18.12
CA ALA A 787 -4.65 -4.13 -17.23
C ALA A 787 -6.06 -3.96 -17.84
N PHE A 788 -6.19 -4.02 -19.17
CA PHE A 788 -7.44 -3.78 -19.90
C PHE A 788 -8.06 -5.05 -20.53
N GLY A 789 -7.37 -6.19 -20.53
CA GLY A 789 -7.90 -7.41 -21.16
C GLY A 789 -6.89 -8.53 -21.39
N SER A 790 -7.38 -9.66 -21.90
CA SER A 790 -6.57 -10.80 -22.35
C SER A 790 -6.53 -10.89 -23.88
N VAL A 791 -5.37 -11.19 -24.45
CA VAL A 791 -5.18 -11.41 -25.89
C VAL A 791 -4.97 -12.89 -26.16
N PHE A 792 -5.69 -13.42 -27.13
CA PHE A 792 -5.65 -14.81 -27.55
C PHE A 792 -5.21 -14.91 -29.00
N ARG A 793 -4.34 -15.88 -29.31
CA ARG A 793 -4.15 -16.33 -30.69
C ARG A 793 -5.28 -17.31 -30.99
N VAL A 794 -5.97 -17.05 -32.09
CA VAL A 794 -7.14 -17.83 -32.52
C VAL A 794 -7.01 -18.25 -33.97
N GLU A 795 -7.71 -19.32 -34.31
CA GLU A 795 -8.03 -19.69 -35.69
C GLU A 795 -9.49 -19.29 -35.95
N VAL A 796 -9.75 -18.61 -37.07
CA VAL A 796 -11.10 -18.20 -37.49
C VAL A 796 -11.82 -19.39 -38.11
N LYS A 797 -12.86 -19.91 -37.45
CA LYS A 797 -13.57 -21.16 -37.83
C LYS A 797 -14.12 -21.19 -39.25
N LYS A 798 -14.33 -20.02 -39.87
CA LYS A 798 -14.88 -19.88 -41.22
C LYS A 798 -13.82 -19.91 -42.32
N THR A 799 -12.56 -19.57 -42.03
CA THR A 799 -11.51 -19.37 -43.03
C THR A 799 -10.21 -20.13 -42.75
N GLY A 800 -9.95 -20.51 -41.50
CA GLY A 800 -8.66 -21.07 -41.07
C GLY A 800 -7.58 -20.02 -40.78
N ASP A 801 -7.91 -18.72 -40.89
CA ASP A 801 -6.93 -17.64 -40.66
C ASP A 801 -6.49 -17.60 -39.20
N ILE A 802 -5.19 -17.40 -38.97
CA ILE A 802 -4.65 -17.10 -37.64
C ILE A 802 -4.79 -15.60 -37.34
N LYS A 803 -5.41 -15.28 -36.21
CA LYS A 803 -5.70 -13.91 -35.76
C LYS A 803 -5.34 -13.72 -34.29
N ALA A 804 -5.20 -12.46 -33.87
CA ALA A 804 -5.14 -12.08 -32.47
C ALA A 804 -6.49 -11.50 -32.04
N VAL A 805 -7.08 -11.97 -30.94
CA VAL A 805 -8.34 -11.43 -30.40
C VAL A 805 -8.12 -10.91 -28.99
N LYS A 806 -8.31 -9.60 -28.78
CA LYS A 806 -8.26 -8.94 -27.48
C LYS A 806 -9.66 -8.90 -26.88
N ALA A 807 -9.84 -9.56 -25.74
CA ALA A 807 -11.06 -9.55 -24.95
C ALA A 807 -10.93 -8.53 -23.80
N LEU A 808 -11.69 -7.45 -23.89
CA LEU A 808 -11.84 -6.40 -22.87
C LEU A 808 -13.11 -6.69 -22.05
N LYS A 809 -13.11 -6.41 -20.74
CA LYS A 809 -14.33 -6.44 -19.93
C LYS A 809 -14.78 -5.01 -19.67
N TYR A 810 -16.07 -4.73 -19.87
CA TYR A 810 -16.69 -3.47 -19.45
C TYR A 810 -17.49 -3.63 -18.15
N VAL A 811 -17.65 -2.55 -17.39
CA VAL A 811 -18.40 -2.54 -16.11
C VAL A 811 -19.77 -1.85 -16.18
N ASP A 812 -19.95 -0.89 -17.09
CA ASP A 812 -21.23 -0.20 -17.30
C ASP A 812 -21.42 0.26 -18.77
N HIS A 813 -22.51 0.98 -19.04
CA HIS A 813 -22.84 1.44 -20.38
C HIS A 813 -21.95 2.60 -20.88
N ASP A 814 -21.43 3.46 -20.00
CA ASP A 814 -20.59 4.59 -20.41
C ASP A 814 -19.15 4.11 -20.67
N ASP A 815 -18.66 3.17 -19.87
CA ASP A 815 -17.45 2.41 -20.12
C ASP A 815 -17.52 1.66 -21.48
N LEU A 816 -18.62 0.93 -21.74
CA LEU A 816 -18.88 0.31 -23.04
C LEU A 816 -18.93 1.34 -24.18
N ASN A 817 -19.59 2.49 -23.99
CA ASN A 817 -19.68 3.53 -25.00
C ASN A 817 -18.30 4.11 -25.36
N ASN A 818 -17.40 4.28 -24.38
CA ASN A 818 -16.03 4.75 -24.61
C ASN A 818 -15.20 3.70 -25.38
N ILE A 819 -15.20 2.44 -24.90
CA ILE A 819 -14.50 1.32 -25.57
C ILE A 819 -14.99 1.15 -27.02
N MET A 820 -16.31 1.25 -27.26
CA MET A 820 -16.88 1.17 -28.59
C MET A 820 -16.54 2.40 -29.46
N LYS A 821 -16.50 3.62 -28.89
CA LYS A 821 -16.08 4.84 -29.62
C LYS A 821 -14.65 4.70 -30.14
N GLU A 822 -13.73 4.28 -29.27
CA GLU A 822 -12.30 4.11 -29.58
C GLU A 822 -12.11 2.93 -30.57
N GLY A 823 -12.73 1.78 -30.33
CA GLY A 823 -12.65 0.63 -31.25
C GLY A 823 -13.24 0.90 -32.64
N ILE A 824 -14.27 1.75 -32.77
CA ILE A 824 -14.82 2.20 -34.06
C ILE A 824 -13.87 3.16 -34.80
N GLN A 825 -12.94 3.84 -34.11
CA GLN A 825 -11.85 4.57 -34.76
C GLN A 825 -10.78 3.59 -35.26
N LEU A 826 -10.35 2.62 -34.43
CA LEU A 826 -9.36 1.61 -34.82
C LEU A 826 -9.80 0.76 -36.02
N LEU A 827 -11.09 0.38 -36.09
CA LEU A 827 -11.70 -0.33 -37.24
C LEU A 827 -11.65 0.43 -38.58
N LYS A 828 -11.34 1.74 -38.56
CA LYS A 828 -11.25 2.59 -39.75
C LYS A 828 -9.80 2.93 -40.13
N MET A 829 -8.82 2.44 -39.37
CA MET A 829 -7.41 2.66 -39.64
C MET A 829 -6.93 1.68 -40.70
N ASP A 830 -6.30 2.21 -41.74
CA ASP A 830 -5.55 1.42 -42.72
C ASP A 830 -4.22 2.15 -42.98
N HIS A 831 -3.16 1.69 -42.31
CA HIS A 831 -1.83 2.27 -42.36
C HIS A 831 -0.80 1.14 -42.33
N PRO A 832 0.24 1.13 -43.19
CA PRO A 832 1.16 -0.01 -43.30
C PRO A 832 1.88 -0.34 -41.99
N ASN A 833 2.11 0.65 -41.12
CA ASN A 833 2.88 0.51 -39.88
C ASN A 833 2.04 0.57 -38.61
N ILE A 834 0.75 0.21 -38.66
CA ILE A 834 -0.13 0.12 -37.49
C ILE A 834 -0.89 -1.22 -37.52
N VAL A 835 -1.15 -1.82 -36.35
CA VAL A 835 -1.95 -3.05 -36.23
C VAL A 835 -3.33 -2.89 -36.85
N LYS A 836 -3.67 -3.80 -37.77
CA LYS A 836 -4.98 -3.80 -38.44
C LYS A 836 -6.04 -4.51 -37.60
N VAL A 837 -7.08 -3.77 -37.22
CA VAL A 837 -8.31 -4.32 -36.61
C VAL A 837 -9.25 -4.77 -37.73
N ASN A 838 -9.76 -6.00 -37.64
CA ASN A 838 -10.59 -6.64 -38.67
C ASN A 838 -12.09 -6.68 -38.32
N ASP A 839 -12.41 -6.88 -37.03
CA ASP A 839 -13.78 -6.98 -36.51
C ASP A 839 -13.81 -6.53 -35.03
N MET A 840 -14.96 -6.04 -34.56
CA MET A 840 -15.22 -5.81 -33.15
C MET A 840 -16.67 -6.09 -32.81
N PHE A 841 -16.91 -6.86 -31.75
CA PHE A 841 -18.26 -7.20 -31.29
C PHE A 841 -18.33 -7.36 -29.77
N VAL A 842 -19.53 -7.18 -29.23
CA VAL A 842 -19.87 -7.40 -27.82
C VAL A 842 -20.56 -8.76 -27.68
N ASP A 843 -20.33 -9.48 -26.57
CA ASP A 843 -21.03 -10.73 -26.25
C ASP A 843 -21.99 -10.58 -25.05
N SER A 844 -22.71 -11.67 -24.74
CA SER A 844 -23.64 -11.73 -23.60
C SER A 844 -22.97 -11.75 -22.20
N SER A 845 -21.64 -11.74 -22.14
CA SER A 845 -20.84 -11.98 -20.92
C SER A 845 -20.19 -10.70 -20.37
N GLN A 846 -20.60 -9.53 -20.89
CA GLN A 846 -20.00 -8.22 -20.64
C GLN A 846 -18.54 -8.09 -21.18
N LEU A 847 -18.25 -8.75 -22.29
CA LEU A 847 -16.96 -8.65 -22.97
C LEU A 847 -17.08 -7.96 -24.34
N VAL A 848 -16.11 -7.11 -24.67
CA VAL A 848 -15.86 -6.60 -26.02
C VAL A 848 -14.67 -7.36 -26.60
N PHE A 849 -14.86 -7.97 -27.77
CA PHE A 849 -13.83 -8.69 -28.51
C PHE A 849 -13.38 -7.85 -29.71
N ILE A 850 -12.07 -7.61 -29.81
CA ILE A 850 -11.42 -6.89 -30.92
C ILE A 850 -10.53 -7.89 -31.68
N GLU A 851 -10.82 -8.17 -32.95
CA GLU A 851 -10.01 -9.02 -33.81
C GLU A 851 -8.94 -8.21 -34.55
N MET A 852 -7.70 -8.70 -34.56
CA MET A 852 -6.52 -8.07 -35.14
C MET A 852 -5.72 -9.08 -35.98
N GLU A 853 -4.89 -8.57 -36.88
CA GLU A 853 -3.82 -9.36 -37.53
C GLU A 853 -2.84 -9.92 -36.46
N PHE A 854 -2.32 -11.14 -36.67
CA PHE A 854 -1.38 -11.80 -35.76
C PHE A 854 0.04 -11.77 -36.33
N TYR A 855 0.99 -11.23 -35.57
CA TYR A 855 2.38 -11.05 -36.00
C TYR A 855 3.28 -12.13 -35.42
N ALA A 856 3.57 -13.15 -36.23
CA ALA A 856 4.24 -14.37 -35.79
C ALA A 856 5.73 -14.18 -35.42
N TYR A 857 6.36 -13.07 -35.82
CA TYR A 857 7.76 -12.77 -35.50
C TYR A 857 7.95 -12.09 -34.13
N GLY A 858 6.87 -11.82 -33.39
CA GLY A 858 6.93 -11.12 -32.10
C GLY A 858 7.10 -9.61 -32.27
N ASP A 859 7.90 -8.99 -31.40
CA ASP A 859 8.03 -7.54 -31.25
C ASP A 859 9.48 -7.07 -31.08
N LEU A 860 9.71 -5.75 -31.09
CA LEU A 860 11.06 -5.15 -31.02
C LEU A 860 11.82 -5.49 -29.72
N SER A 861 11.18 -5.98 -28.65
CA SER A 861 11.92 -6.43 -27.47
C SER A 861 12.83 -7.64 -27.77
N THR A 862 12.48 -8.46 -28.76
CA THR A 862 13.34 -9.58 -29.24
C THR A 862 14.70 -9.07 -29.73
N LEU A 863 14.71 -7.94 -30.45
CA LEU A 863 15.92 -7.30 -30.98
C LEU A 863 16.78 -6.62 -29.90
N ILE A 864 16.23 -6.40 -28.71
CA ILE A 864 16.94 -5.85 -27.55
C ILE A 864 17.44 -6.97 -26.64
N GLN A 865 16.68 -8.07 -26.52
CA GLN A 865 17.04 -9.27 -25.75
C GLN A 865 18.25 -10.02 -26.35
N ASP A 866 18.44 -9.99 -27.67
CA ASP A 866 19.73 -10.41 -28.24
C ASP A 866 20.81 -9.34 -27.97
N THR A 867 21.53 -9.55 -26.87
CA THR A 867 22.65 -8.73 -26.41
C THR A 867 23.95 -8.97 -27.17
N ASN A 868 24.02 -9.99 -28.04
CA ASN A 868 25.23 -10.32 -28.81
C ASN A 868 25.27 -9.61 -30.18
N THR A 869 24.10 -9.28 -30.74
CA THR A 869 23.99 -8.66 -32.07
C THR A 869 23.90 -7.13 -31.97
N ILE A 870 24.93 -6.43 -32.43
CA ILE A 870 24.87 -4.99 -32.73
C ILE A 870 24.09 -4.83 -34.06
N HIS A 871 23.01 -4.06 -34.04
CA HIS A 871 22.18 -3.83 -35.23
C HIS A 871 22.80 -2.76 -36.13
N SER A 872 22.58 -2.84 -37.44
CA SER A 872 23.11 -1.86 -38.39
C SER A 872 22.37 -0.52 -38.27
N GLU A 873 23.03 0.57 -38.67
CA GLU A 873 22.37 1.87 -38.80
C GLU A 873 21.20 1.83 -39.81
N ILE A 874 21.30 1.02 -40.87
CA ILE A 874 20.25 0.90 -41.90
C ILE A 874 18.96 0.30 -41.30
N LEU A 875 19.09 -0.78 -40.53
CA LEU A 875 17.96 -1.41 -39.84
C LEU A 875 17.31 -0.45 -38.83
N LEU A 876 18.13 0.24 -38.02
CA LEU A 876 17.65 1.20 -37.03
C LEU A 876 16.96 2.41 -37.69
N ARG A 877 17.47 2.91 -38.81
CA ARG A 877 16.82 3.98 -39.56
C ARG A 877 15.46 3.54 -40.12
N LYS A 878 15.33 2.33 -40.66
CA LYS A 878 14.03 1.77 -41.08
C LYS A 878 13.02 1.67 -39.93
N ILE A 879 13.45 1.21 -38.75
CA ILE A 879 12.58 1.13 -37.56
C ILE A 879 12.09 2.52 -37.16
N LEU A 880 12.99 3.50 -37.08
CA LEU A 880 12.66 4.87 -36.68
C LEU A 880 11.74 5.55 -37.70
N GLU A 881 12.03 5.42 -39.00
CA GLU A 881 11.20 5.99 -40.08
C GLU A 881 9.76 5.45 -40.01
N GLN A 882 9.58 4.13 -39.99
CA GLN A 882 8.26 3.50 -39.94
C GLN A 882 7.49 3.84 -38.65
N SER A 883 8.22 3.98 -37.52
CA SER A 883 7.62 4.36 -36.25
C SER A 883 7.15 5.82 -36.26
N CYS A 884 7.93 6.74 -36.83
CA CYS A 884 7.54 8.13 -37.00
C CYS A 884 6.39 8.30 -38.02
N GLN A 885 6.34 7.49 -39.09
CA GLN A 885 5.19 7.46 -40.01
C GLN A 885 3.90 7.02 -39.29
N ALA A 886 3.98 5.98 -38.43
CA ALA A 886 2.86 5.55 -37.60
C ALA A 886 2.41 6.61 -36.58
N LEU A 887 3.35 7.28 -35.90
CA LEU A 887 3.06 8.40 -35.00
C LEU A 887 2.40 9.57 -35.75
N GLN A 888 2.93 9.95 -36.91
CA GLN A 888 2.40 11.06 -37.71
C GLN A 888 0.93 10.81 -38.06
N TYR A 889 0.57 9.60 -38.49
CA TYR A 889 -0.80 9.25 -38.80
C TYR A 889 -1.76 9.41 -37.59
N ILE A 890 -1.37 8.98 -36.39
CA ILE A 890 -2.25 9.09 -35.21
C ILE A 890 -2.29 10.51 -34.62
N HIS A 891 -1.20 11.26 -34.68
CA HIS A 891 -1.13 12.67 -34.25
C HIS A 891 -1.83 13.61 -35.25
N GLU A 892 -1.59 13.45 -36.56
CA GLU A 892 -2.16 14.30 -37.60
C GLU A 892 -3.62 13.95 -37.93
N ASN A 893 -3.91 12.68 -38.27
CA ASN A 893 -5.22 12.29 -38.80
C ASN A 893 -6.24 11.95 -37.70
N LEU A 894 -5.81 11.34 -36.59
CA LEU A 894 -6.72 10.89 -35.52
C LEU A 894 -6.76 11.82 -34.30
N LYS A 895 -5.76 12.68 -34.10
CA LYS A 895 -5.63 13.59 -32.95
C LYS A 895 -5.60 12.85 -31.61
N ILE A 896 -4.92 11.70 -31.61
CA ILE A 896 -4.75 10.78 -30.47
C ILE A 896 -3.28 10.79 -30.02
N VAL A 897 -3.04 10.72 -28.71
CA VAL A 897 -1.72 10.41 -28.11
C VAL A 897 -1.73 8.95 -27.65
N HIS A 898 -0.69 8.16 -27.95
CA HIS A 898 -0.59 6.71 -27.69
C HIS A 898 -0.23 6.35 -26.25
N ARG A 899 0.70 7.10 -25.63
CA ARG A 899 1.06 7.07 -24.20
C ARG A 899 1.91 5.92 -23.67
N ASP A 900 2.06 4.82 -24.42
CA ASP A 900 2.84 3.64 -24.02
C ASP A 900 3.65 3.07 -25.20
N ILE A 901 4.34 3.95 -25.94
CA ILE A 901 5.31 3.55 -26.96
C ILE A 901 6.50 2.87 -26.27
N LYS A 902 6.72 1.59 -26.59
CA LYS A 902 7.82 0.77 -26.06
C LYS A 902 8.05 -0.46 -26.97
N PRO A 903 9.19 -1.16 -26.86
CA PRO A 903 9.53 -2.28 -27.74
C PRO A 903 8.46 -3.36 -27.85
N SER A 904 7.81 -3.74 -26.74
CA SER A 904 6.76 -4.78 -26.72
C SER A 904 5.45 -4.38 -27.38
N ASN A 905 5.27 -3.11 -27.73
CA ASN A 905 4.07 -2.58 -28.36
C ASN A 905 4.31 -2.27 -29.86
N ILE A 906 5.48 -2.65 -30.39
CA ILE A 906 5.85 -2.49 -31.80
C ILE A 906 6.19 -3.87 -32.36
N PHE A 907 5.24 -4.47 -33.07
CA PHE A 907 5.33 -5.83 -33.59
C PHE A 907 6.09 -5.91 -34.91
N LEU A 908 6.62 -7.10 -35.20
CA LEU A 908 7.37 -7.45 -36.40
C LEU A 908 6.46 -8.13 -37.42
N LYS A 909 6.14 -7.45 -38.52
CA LYS A 909 5.34 -7.98 -39.62
C LYS A 909 6.17 -8.82 -40.59
N SER A 910 7.41 -8.39 -40.85
CA SER A 910 8.45 -9.18 -41.53
C SER A 910 9.83 -8.75 -41.04
N ILE A 911 10.80 -9.67 -41.12
CA ILE A 911 12.17 -9.43 -40.70
C ILE A 911 13.15 -10.31 -41.50
N ASP A 912 14.17 -9.67 -42.07
CA ASP A 912 15.33 -10.29 -42.70
C ASP A 912 16.58 -9.47 -42.35
N LEU A 913 17.18 -9.81 -41.21
CA LEU A 913 18.39 -9.17 -40.69
C LEU A 913 19.61 -9.35 -41.60
N ALA A 914 19.59 -10.28 -42.56
CA ALA A 914 20.72 -10.48 -43.49
C ALA A 914 20.75 -9.44 -44.63
N ASN A 915 19.62 -8.77 -44.88
CA ASN A 915 19.47 -7.72 -45.90
C ASN A 915 19.04 -6.36 -45.29
N ASP A 916 19.27 -6.19 -43.98
CA ASP A 916 18.80 -5.04 -43.19
C ASP A 916 17.30 -4.72 -43.37
N ASP A 917 16.45 -5.73 -43.59
CA ASP A 917 15.03 -5.53 -43.90
C ASP A 917 14.10 -5.88 -42.74
N ILE A 918 13.12 -5.01 -42.51
CA ILE A 918 12.21 -5.09 -41.37
C ILE A 918 10.96 -4.25 -41.65
N HIS A 919 9.79 -4.83 -41.37
CA HIS A 919 8.52 -4.14 -41.38
C HIS A 919 7.93 -4.15 -39.98
N ILE A 920 7.81 -2.98 -39.35
CA ILE A 920 7.24 -2.83 -38.00
C ILE A 920 5.78 -2.36 -38.06
N VAL A 921 5.01 -2.70 -37.03
CA VAL A 921 3.64 -2.21 -36.83
C VAL A 921 3.39 -1.81 -35.38
N LEU A 922 2.96 -0.56 -35.17
CA LEU A 922 2.63 -0.01 -33.86
C LEU A 922 1.28 -0.53 -33.35
N ALA A 923 1.18 -0.87 -32.06
CA ALA A 923 0.05 -1.56 -31.47
C ALA A 923 -0.23 -1.20 -30.00
N ASP A 924 -1.33 -1.75 -29.49
CA ASP A 924 -1.90 -1.54 -28.15
C ASP A 924 -2.24 -0.09 -27.78
N PHE A 925 -3.13 0.50 -28.56
CA PHE A 925 -3.80 1.78 -28.27
C PHE A 925 -4.70 1.77 -27.01
N GLY A 926 -4.62 0.78 -26.12
CA GLY A 926 -5.49 0.63 -24.94
C GLY A 926 -5.35 1.70 -23.85
N LEU A 927 -4.48 2.69 -24.06
CA LEU A 927 -4.30 3.88 -23.21
C LEU A 927 -4.49 5.20 -23.96
N ALA A 928 -4.73 5.11 -25.28
CA ALA A 928 -4.68 6.22 -26.19
C ALA A 928 -5.99 7.03 -26.17
N LYS A 929 -5.91 8.37 -26.20
CA LYS A 929 -7.10 9.23 -26.05
C LYS A 929 -7.13 10.43 -26.99
N ASP A 930 -8.35 10.72 -27.43
CA ASP A 930 -8.82 11.91 -28.15
C ASP A 930 -8.41 13.21 -27.42
N THR A 931 -7.78 14.14 -28.13
CA THR A 931 -7.31 15.42 -27.57
C THR A 931 -8.41 16.45 -27.30
N GLN A 932 -9.65 16.24 -27.78
CA GLN A 932 -10.77 17.17 -27.56
C GLN A 932 -11.78 16.70 -26.48
N GLY A 933 -11.57 15.52 -25.88
CA GLY A 933 -12.39 14.98 -24.79
C GLY A 933 -11.68 14.99 -23.43
N SER A 934 -12.28 15.65 -22.43
CA SER A 934 -12.02 15.50 -20.98
C SER A 934 -10.59 15.06 -20.57
N MET A 935 -9.68 16.04 -20.39
CA MET A 935 -8.29 15.84 -19.94
C MET A 935 -8.17 15.23 -18.53
N ALA A 936 -8.39 13.92 -18.42
CA ALA A 936 -8.24 13.16 -17.19
C ALA A 936 -6.78 12.73 -16.97
N LYS A 937 -6.25 12.95 -15.76
CA LYS A 937 -4.90 12.57 -15.33
C LYS A 937 -4.75 11.06 -15.07
N SER A 938 -4.98 10.23 -16.08
CA SER A 938 -4.63 8.81 -16.02
C SER A 938 -3.12 8.64 -16.21
N PHE A 939 -2.38 8.33 -15.13
CA PHE A 939 -1.01 7.83 -15.21
C PHE A 939 -1.02 6.49 -15.96
N ALA A 940 -0.43 6.49 -17.16
CA ALA A 940 -0.70 5.47 -18.17
C ALA A 940 0.50 5.36 -19.13
N GLY A 941 1.53 4.63 -18.72
CA GLY A 941 2.72 4.38 -19.52
C GLY A 941 3.82 3.70 -18.70
N THR A 942 4.70 2.98 -19.37
CA THR A 942 5.77 2.20 -18.73
C THR A 942 6.90 3.13 -18.21
N PRO A 943 7.21 3.18 -16.89
CA PRO A 943 8.03 4.25 -16.30
C PRO A 943 9.44 4.46 -16.86
N LEU A 944 10.04 3.44 -17.47
CA LEU A 944 11.37 3.54 -18.09
C LEU A 944 11.38 4.44 -19.35
N TYR A 945 10.26 4.50 -20.07
CA TYR A 945 10.08 5.25 -21.31
C TYR A 945 9.42 6.61 -21.07
N MET A 946 8.85 6.83 -19.87
CA MET A 946 8.09 8.03 -19.53
C MET A 946 9.00 9.25 -19.34
N PRO A 947 8.76 10.37 -20.05
CA PRO A 947 9.52 11.60 -19.85
C PRO A 947 9.25 12.26 -18.49
N LEU A 948 10.17 13.15 -18.11
CA LEU A 948 10.20 13.79 -16.80
C LEU A 948 8.95 14.62 -16.49
N GLU A 949 8.41 15.39 -17.44
CA GLU A 949 7.23 16.23 -17.22
C GLU A 949 5.98 15.42 -16.88
N LEU A 950 5.84 14.20 -17.42
CA LEU A 950 4.74 13.30 -17.09
C LEU A 950 4.94 12.65 -15.72
N SER A 951 6.20 12.35 -15.36
CA SER A 951 6.57 11.99 -13.98
C SER A 951 6.29 13.11 -12.97
N LEU A 952 6.16 14.36 -13.43
CA LEU A 952 5.78 15.55 -12.64
C LEU A 952 4.29 15.93 -12.79
N GLY A 953 3.46 15.09 -13.42
CA GLY A 953 2.01 15.27 -13.48
C GLY A 953 1.51 16.33 -14.48
N VAL A 954 2.33 16.68 -15.48
CA VAL A 954 1.91 17.42 -16.69
C VAL A 954 1.04 16.51 -17.59
N ASN A 955 0.23 17.11 -18.46
CA ASN A 955 -0.63 16.36 -19.39
C ASN A 955 0.20 15.70 -20.51
N TYR A 956 -0.25 14.54 -20.99
CA TYR A 956 0.32 13.86 -22.16
C TYR A 956 0.20 14.73 -23.43
N THR A 957 1.31 14.80 -24.18
CA THR A 957 1.45 15.53 -25.45
C THR A 957 2.05 14.62 -26.53
N PHE A 958 1.96 15.01 -27.80
CA PHE A 958 2.59 14.28 -28.92
C PHE A 958 4.12 14.11 -28.72
N ASN A 959 4.78 15.14 -28.17
CA ASN A 959 6.22 15.13 -27.84
C ASN A 959 6.60 14.15 -26.71
N ALA A 960 5.64 13.51 -26.03
CA ALA A 960 5.90 12.42 -25.09
C ALA A 960 6.00 11.05 -25.78
N ASP A 961 5.23 10.81 -26.84
CA ASP A 961 5.35 9.59 -27.65
C ASP A 961 6.67 9.60 -28.45
N VAL A 962 7.09 10.77 -28.96
CA VAL A 962 8.41 10.96 -29.58
C VAL A 962 9.56 10.68 -28.59
N TYR A 963 9.46 11.15 -27.35
CA TYR A 963 10.45 10.82 -26.30
C TYR A 963 10.51 9.31 -26.03
N SER A 964 9.35 8.68 -25.90
CA SER A 964 9.23 7.24 -25.61
C SER A 964 9.79 6.37 -26.75
N LEU A 965 9.61 6.81 -28.01
CA LEU A 965 10.28 6.24 -29.18
C LEU A 965 11.80 6.50 -29.15
N GLY A 966 12.25 7.67 -28.72
CA GLY A 966 13.67 7.98 -28.53
C GLY A 966 14.36 7.06 -27.50
N VAL A 967 13.69 6.76 -26.39
CA VAL A 967 14.17 5.75 -25.41
C VAL A 967 14.23 4.35 -26.04
N THR A 968 13.23 3.99 -26.85
CA THR A 968 13.20 2.72 -27.60
C THR A 968 14.39 2.61 -28.58
N MET A 969 14.70 3.68 -29.33
CA MET A 969 15.87 3.71 -30.22
C MET A 969 17.20 3.65 -29.46
N TYR A 970 17.33 4.38 -28.35
CA TYR A 970 18.51 4.31 -27.47
C TYR A 970 18.74 2.87 -26.98
N GLN A 971 17.70 2.14 -26.59
CA GLN A 971 17.83 0.72 -26.18
C GLN A 971 18.24 -0.20 -27.33
N LEU A 972 17.69 0.00 -28.54
CA LEU A 972 18.09 -0.77 -29.72
C LEU A 972 19.57 -0.55 -30.09
N MET A 973 20.07 0.68 -29.94
CA MET A 973 21.47 1.06 -30.19
C MET A 973 22.44 0.53 -29.13
N THR A 974 22.06 0.55 -27.85
CA THR A 974 22.97 0.35 -26.71
C THR A 974 22.76 -0.96 -25.93
N LYS A 975 21.63 -1.65 -26.15
CA LYS A 975 21.11 -2.77 -25.33
C LYS A 975 20.83 -2.41 -23.85
N ASP A 976 20.87 -1.12 -23.50
CA ASP A 976 20.77 -0.64 -22.11
C ASP A 976 19.30 -0.49 -21.67
N VAL A 977 18.71 -1.61 -21.26
CA VAL A 977 17.35 -1.69 -20.69
C VAL A 977 17.26 -1.25 -19.22
N GLN A 978 18.35 -0.79 -18.60
CA GLN A 978 18.41 -0.46 -17.16
C GLN A 978 18.52 1.04 -16.88
N THR A 979 19.09 1.83 -17.79
CA THR A 979 19.24 3.28 -17.60
C THR A 979 17.91 4.01 -17.77
N SER A 980 17.33 4.47 -16.65
CA SER A 980 16.26 5.48 -16.69
C SER A 980 16.84 6.85 -17.10
N ILE A 981 16.51 7.27 -18.32
CA ILE A 981 16.96 8.55 -18.88
C ILE A 981 16.35 9.73 -18.10
N SER A 982 15.08 9.63 -17.71
CA SER A 982 14.42 10.59 -16.82
C SER A 982 15.13 10.74 -15.47
N TYR A 983 15.63 9.64 -14.87
CA TYR A 983 16.43 9.70 -13.63
C TYR A 983 17.80 10.37 -13.85
N LEU A 984 18.47 10.15 -14.99
CA LEU A 984 19.70 10.90 -15.32
C LEU A 984 19.42 12.41 -15.38
N TYR A 985 18.35 12.85 -16.05
CA TYR A 985 17.96 14.26 -16.09
C TYR A 985 17.45 14.84 -14.75
N MET A 986 17.12 14.02 -13.76
CA MET A 986 16.88 14.49 -12.39
C MET A 986 18.19 14.78 -11.64
N ASN A 987 19.20 13.93 -11.82
CA ASN A 987 20.45 13.95 -11.03
C ASN A 987 21.62 14.69 -11.71
N LYS A 988 21.50 14.97 -13.01
CA LYS A 988 22.54 15.59 -13.85
C LYS A 988 21.95 16.68 -14.75
N ASN A 989 22.82 17.59 -15.20
CA ASN A 989 22.43 18.66 -16.13
C ASN A 989 22.30 18.10 -17.57
N SER A 990 21.56 18.79 -18.47
CA SER A 990 21.28 18.24 -19.80
C SER A 990 22.53 17.96 -20.64
N ILE A 991 23.58 18.80 -20.52
CA ILE A 991 24.85 18.60 -21.25
C ILE A 991 25.54 17.31 -20.79
N GLU A 992 25.67 17.13 -19.47
CA GLU A 992 26.28 15.93 -18.87
C GLU A 992 25.47 14.66 -19.15
N THR A 993 24.14 14.72 -19.08
CA THR A 993 23.27 13.59 -19.44
C THR A 993 23.41 13.24 -20.93
N LYS A 994 23.39 14.22 -21.84
CA LYS A 994 23.61 13.96 -23.27
C LYS A 994 24.98 13.39 -23.56
N GLN A 995 26.04 13.83 -22.87
CA GLN A 995 27.39 13.25 -22.98
C GLN A 995 27.41 11.77 -22.55
N ILE A 996 26.76 11.41 -21.44
CA ILE A 996 26.67 10.02 -20.97
C ILE A 996 25.92 9.15 -21.99
N LEU A 997 24.77 9.60 -22.49
CA LEU A 997 23.96 8.86 -23.46
C LEU A 997 24.68 8.73 -24.81
N ARG A 998 25.32 9.81 -25.27
CA ARG A 998 26.15 9.84 -26.49
C ARG A 998 27.28 8.82 -26.41
N SER A 999 28.08 8.85 -25.34
CA SER A 999 29.21 7.91 -25.18
C SER A 999 28.80 6.43 -25.19
N LYS A 1000 27.59 6.09 -24.73
CA LYS A 1000 27.03 4.73 -24.82
C LYS A 1000 26.59 4.36 -26.25
N MET A 1001 26.10 5.31 -27.03
CA MET A 1001 25.75 5.12 -28.45
C MET A 1001 26.98 5.16 -29.37
N GLU A 1002 28.07 5.80 -28.97
CA GLU A 1002 29.36 5.78 -29.66
C GLU A 1002 30.14 4.48 -29.42
N ALA A 1003 29.96 3.83 -28.27
CA ALA A 1003 30.73 2.64 -27.87
C ALA A 1003 30.68 1.44 -28.86
N PRO A 1004 29.58 1.15 -29.58
CA PRO A 1004 29.55 0.15 -30.64
C PRO A 1004 30.33 0.54 -31.91
N ASN A 1005 30.80 1.79 -32.04
CA ASN A 1005 31.52 2.35 -33.21
C ASN A 1005 30.83 2.02 -34.56
N THR A 1006 29.49 2.02 -34.57
CA THR A 1006 28.64 1.55 -35.68
C THR A 1006 27.69 2.63 -36.20
N TYR A 1007 27.42 3.68 -35.42
CA TYR A 1007 26.39 4.69 -35.71
C TYR A 1007 27.00 6.07 -35.99
N SER A 1008 26.41 6.78 -36.95
CA SER A 1008 26.77 8.15 -37.32
C SER A 1008 26.32 9.18 -36.28
N ASP A 1009 27.06 10.30 -36.22
CA ASP A 1009 26.67 11.48 -35.42
C ASP A 1009 25.23 11.94 -35.70
N GLN A 1010 24.77 11.84 -36.96
CA GLN A 1010 23.42 12.22 -37.35
C GLN A 1010 22.36 11.38 -36.63
N LEU A 1011 22.48 10.04 -36.63
CA LEU A 1011 21.52 9.18 -35.93
C LEU A 1011 21.59 9.39 -34.41
N ILE A 1012 22.81 9.54 -33.87
CA ILE A 1012 23.03 9.79 -32.44
C ILE A 1012 22.38 11.11 -32.01
N ASP A 1013 22.57 12.20 -32.75
CA ASP A 1013 21.99 13.51 -32.42
C ASP A 1013 20.47 13.55 -32.61
N VAL A 1014 19.91 12.85 -33.62
CA VAL A 1014 18.45 12.66 -33.76
C VAL A 1014 17.88 12.02 -32.48
N VAL A 1015 18.46 10.90 -32.03
CA VAL A 1015 17.99 10.19 -30.82
C VAL A 1015 18.19 11.03 -29.56
N LEU A 1016 19.33 11.74 -29.42
CA LEU A 1016 19.59 12.67 -28.30
C LEU A 1016 18.60 13.86 -28.26
N ASN A 1017 18.05 14.27 -29.40
CA ASN A 1017 17.07 15.36 -29.47
C ASN A 1017 15.65 14.87 -29.21
N MET A 1018 15.29 13.66 -29.65
CA MET A 1018 14.03 13.01 -29.25
C MET A 1018 13.95 12.83 -27.72
N ILE A 1019 15.06 12.48 -27.07
CA ILE A 1019 15.15 12.32 -25.60
C ILE A 1019 15.60 13.58 -24.84
N GLU A 1020 15.38 14.79 -25.39
CA GLU A 1020 15.68 16.05 -24.67
C GLU A 1020 14.77 16.22 -23.43
N LYS A 1021 15.32 16.79 -22.35
CA LYS A 1021 14.62 17.05 -21.09
C LYS A 1021 13.48 18.06 -21.28
N ASP A 1022 13.71 19.07 -22.10
CA ASP A 1022 12.78 20.14 -22.41
C ASP A 1022 11.84 19.73 -23.56
N MET A 1023 10.55 19.57 -23.25
CA MET A 1023 9.54 19.11 -24.22
C MET A 1023 9.34 20.07 -25.40
N GLU A 1024 9.61 21.37 -25.23
CA GLU A 1024 9.51 22.38 -26.30
C GLU A 1024 10.73 22.35 -27.26
N LYS A 1025 11.78 21.57 -26.92
CA LYS A 1025 12.98 21.38 -27.74
C LYS A 1025 13.06 20.01 -28.41
N ARG A 1026 12.09 19.11 -28.15
CA ARG A 1026 12.02 17.82 -28.85
C ARG A 1026 11.53 18.07 -30.29
N PRO A 1027 12.10 17.39 -31.30
CA PRO A 1027 11.55 17.41 -32.65
C PRO A 1027 10.14 16.79 -32.66
N SER A 1028 9.29 17.21 -33.59
CA SER A 1028 8.11 16.39 -33.95
C SER A 1028 8.56 15.14 -34.73
N GLU A 1029 7.69 14.14 -34.83
CA GLU A 1029 7.93 12.99 -35.72
C GLU A 1029 8.16 13.41 -37.19
N VAL A 1030 7.58 14.54 -37.62
CA VAL A 1030 7.81 15.13 -38.96
C VAL A 1030 9.21 15.72 -39.08
N ASP A 1031 9.70 16.37 -38.03
CA ASP A 1031 11.09 16.88 -37.98
C ASP A 1031 12.10 15.73 -37.96
N VAL A 1032 11.82 14.65 -37.22
CA VAL A 1032 12.65 13.42 -37.25
C VAL A 1032 12.67 12.84 -38.66
N LEU A 1033 11.51 12.66 -39.30
CA LEU A 1033 11.43 12.18 -40.69
C LEU A 1033 12.15 13.09 -41.70
N ASN A 1034 12.29 14.38 -41.42
CA ASN A 1034 13.04 15.32 -42.26
C ASN A 1034 14.55 15.35 -41.95
N GLN A 1035 14.96 15.04 -40.71
CA GLN A 1035 16.37 14.87 -40.32
C GLN A 1035 16.97 13.53 -40.77
N MET A 1036 16.13 12.60 -41.23
CA MET A 1036 16.50 11.24 -41.64
C MET A 1036 16.61 11.06 -43.17
N LYS A 1037 16.27 12.08 -43.95
CA LYS A 1037 16.40 12.17 -45.42
C LYS A 1037 17.73 12.77 -45.84
#